data_AF-A0A1H5HV69-F1
#
_entry.id   AF-A0A1H5HV69-F1
#
_cell.length_a   1.000
_cell.length_b   1.000
_cell.length_c   1.000
_cell.angle_alpha   90.00
_cell.angle_beta   90.00
_cell.angle_gamma   90.00
#
_symmetry.space_group_name_H-M   'P 1'
#
loop_
_entity.id
_entity.type
_entity.pdbx_description
1 polymer ?
#
loop_
_entity_poly.entity_id
_entity_poly.type
_entity_poly.pdbx_seq_one_letter_code
_entity_poly.pdbx_strand_id
1 'polypeptide(L)'
;MRSSRIRAGLMPLLLGALFLALDCVVTCSTGAGQALAACELRSRGGAIKRVVQIELDNVHLRRDNPNVPSDLEQMPHLRDFITRGGIIGSNHQTSPLAHTATDALTILTGLHGDRMGVPIGDSSAAFRSDGSVGFASAFAYWTANSSDGRPLMLADTGKTVPAPWVPFTAAGCDVGAFAGTGLTLQEIGPEVAATLGASEVRAAAGDPLKARADLLGIAIHCARGSTLCSNANARPDLLPDEPGGYAGFSALFGNRNVQPVISPDGPVKDLGGDIIDDDAGHPGFPGASETTAAQSLGYAAAMLEAGVPVVYVGIGNAHRPAAARRRAPGPGERDHVARLAADDAAFKAFVDRLAASGITTRNTLFVVVPTGNDRFVGGPPSPPACDGVAVPCSYGPIGAIGIAIDRLLATERRNVTAFDVQAGNTPPFYIRGNPLSTDPLTRTLAQDVGKLGVVNPVTGKSDRLTSMVADRAQMQFMHMVTASPARTPHVLMFADPDYIIRTAASRADCAQPPACIAVNPDTAWVRGDIAQILGGSWFGMAGPGIAHRGETPDILSHHADLRPTMLALLGLTDRYIHDGVVLVDALEAGALPAELANDRETYRDLARAAKTINDPLGQLGRNGLALATQAIKGGDVGYQRYLDTIGAITARRGALTREINTQLDGAAFGHRPINPSYARALIGRAGALVNEVEDLAGSSLAPADRPWKAASDAH
;
A
#
# COMPACT_ATOMS: atom_id res chain seq x y z
N MET A 1 19.38 13.90 85.97
CA MET A 1 18.18 13.04 86.12
C MET A 1 18.60 11.57 86.01
N ARG A 2 17.70 10.63 86.32
CA ARG A 2 17.95 9.16 86.38
C ARG A 2 18.19 8.56 84.98
N SER A 3 18.72 7.36 84.76
CA SER A 3 19.80 6.53 85.36
C SER A 3 19.56 5.05 84.97
N SER A 4 20.44 4.49 84.11
CA SER A 4 20.91 3.09 84.01
C SER A 4 20.02 1.90 84.49
N ARG A 5 19.89 0.83 83.67
CA ARG A 5 20.27 -0.60 83.96
C ARG A 5 19.42 -1.71 83.27
N ILE A 6 20.14 -2.58 82.52
CA ILE A 6 20.16 -4.08 82.64
C ILE A 6 19.05 -4.98 82.01
N ARG A 7 19.52 -6.12 81.43
CA ARG A 7 18.86 -7.42 81.08
C ARG A 7 17.88 -7.47 79.88
N ALA A 8 17.57 -8.64 79.29
CA ALA A 8 18.37 -9.86 78.95
C ALA A 8 17.48 -10.96 78.31
N GLY A 9 18.00 -11.69 77.32
CA GLY A 9 17.41 -12.97 76.84
C GLY A 9 16.20 -12.84 75.90
N LEU A 10 15.75 -13.90 75.22
CA LEU A 10 16.20 -15.31 75.27
C LEU A 10 16.29 -15.92 73.85
N MET A 11 17.25 -16.84 73.66
CA MET A 11 17.24 -17.94 72.66
C MET A 11 16.39 -19.11 73.23
N PRO A 12 16.36 -20.36 72.68
CA PRO A 12 16.84 -20.92 71.40
C PRO A 12 15.71 -21.57 70.57
N LEU A 13 15.96 -22.28 69.46
CA LEU A 13 16.12 -23.77 69.31
C LEU A 13 16.01 -24.06 67.79
N LEU A 14 16.58 -25.05 67.08
CA LEU A 14 17.58 -26.14 67.17
C LEU A 14 18.01 -26.42 65.68
N LEU A 15 18.87 -27.35 65.21
CA LEU A 15 19.74 -28.42 65.73
C LEU A 15 20.82 -28.74 64.66
N GLY A 16 22.05 -29.14 65.02
CA GLY A 16 23.03 -29.84 64.14
C GLY A 16 23.70 -28.99 63.03
N ALA A 17 25.01 -29.02 62.72
CA ALA A 17 26.08 -30.00 62.91
C ALA A 17 25.83 -31.36 62.20
N LEU A 18 26.74 -31.99 61.43
CA LEU A 18 28.10 -31.67 60.93
C LEU A 18 28.42 -32.71 59.78
N PHE A 19 29.48 -32.72 58.94
CA PHE A 19 30.76 -31.99 58.85
C PHE A 19 31.34 -31.99 57.39
N LEU A 20 32.67 -31.97 57.26
CA LEU A 20 33.59 -32.16 56.11
C LEU A 20 33.48 -33.56 55.42
N ALA A 21 34.00 -33.88 54.22
CA ALA A 21 34.47 -33.10 53.03
C ALA A 21 34.88 -34.04 51.84
N LEU A 22 35.13 -33.43 50.66
CA LEU A 22 35.93 -33.88 49.49
C LEU A 22 35.43 -34.98 48.50
N ASP A 23 35.84 -34.73 47.24
CA ASP A 23 36.10 -35.59 46.06
C ASP A 23 35.10 -36.66 45.55
N CYS A 24 34.63 -36.46 44.30
CA CYS A 24 35.13 -37.23 43.14
C CYS A 24 34.76 -36.55 41.79
N VAL A 25 35.30 -37.06 40.67
CA VAL A 25 35.15 -36.56 39.28
C VAL A 25 34.25 -37.50 38.46
N VAL A 26 33.45 -37.00 37.49
CA VAL A 26 33.21 -37.60 36.13
C VAL A 26 32.11 -36.86 35.30
N THR A 27 32.52 -36.38 34.12
CA THR A 27 31.79 -36.11 32.83
C THR A 27 30.41 -35.42 32.71
N CYS A 28 30.39 -34.47 31.76
CA CYS A 28 29.37 -34.22 30.71
C CYS A 28 28.06 -33.42 30.99
N SER A 29 27.87 -32.42 30.10
CA SER A 29 26.60 -31.94 29.53
C SER A 29 25.46 -31.49 30.46
N THR A 30 25.63 -30.31 31.05
CA THR A 30 24.57 -29.31 31.17
C THR A 30 25.12 -27.95 30.70
N GLY A 31 24.37 -27.05 30.05
CA GLY A 31 23.03 -27.16 29.48
C GLY A 31 22.72 -25.88 28.68
N ALA A 32 21.80 -25.91 27.73
CA ALA A 32 21.39 -24.70 27.00
C ALA A 32 20.75 -23.68 27.98
N GLY A 33 21.28 -22.46 28.05
CA GLY A 33 20.98 -21.56 29.17
C GLY A 33 21.17 -20.05 28.94
N GLN A 34 21.52 -19.61 27.73
CA GLN A 34 21.29 -18.23 27.31
C GLN A 34 20.29 -18.23 26.17
N ALA A 35 19.05 -17.84 26.49
CA ALA A 35 18.04 -17.58 25.49
C ALA A 35 18.39 -16.28 24.77
N LEU A 36 19.06 -16.41 23.61
CA LEU A 36 18.84 -15.46 22.51
C LEU A 36 17.32 -15.33 22.33
N ALA A 37 16.83 -14.09 22.19
CA ALA A 37 15.41 -13.82 22.00
C ALA A 37 14.97 -14.29 20.61
N ALA A 38 14.70 -15.59 20.49
CA ALA A 38 14.33 -16.22 19.23
C ALA A 38 12.96 -15.68 18.76
N CYS A 39 12.94 -15.13 17.54
CA CYS A 39 11.78 -14.62 16.83
C CYS A 39 10.51 -15.48 17.08
N GLU A 40 9.59 -14.93 17.86
CA GLU A 40 8.41 -15.64 18.36
C GLU A 40 7.18 -15.33 17.49
N LEU A 41 7.18 -15.84 16.26
CA LEU A 41 5.97 -15.89 15.44
C LEU A 41 4.99 -16.91 16.05
N ARG A 42 4.09 -16.42 16.91
CA ARG A 42 3.05 -17.15 17.68
C ARG A 42 1.94 -17.78 16.83
N SER A 43 2.26 -18.14 15.59
CA SER A 43 1.44 -19.00 14.75
C SER A 43 1.09 -20.31 15.46
N ARG A 44 -0.08 -20.88 15.15
CA ARG A 44 -0.56 -22.08 15.84
C ARG A 44 0.38 -23.27 15.61
N GLY A 45 0.78 -23.92 16.71
CA GLY A 45 1.80 -24.98 16.68
C GLY A 45 3.22 -24.47 16.35
N GLY A 46 3.42 -23.15 16.24
CA GLY A 46 4.68 -22.53 15.83
C GLY A 46 5.11 -22.89 14.40
N ALA A 47 4.15 -23.20 13.51
CA ALA A 47 4.44 -23.70 12.17
C ALA A 47 5.10 -22.64 11.25
N ILE A 48 4.69 -21.38 11.36
CA ILE A 48 5.30 -20.27 10.61
C ILE A 48 6.58 -19.84 11.34
N LYS A 49 7.71 -19.90 10.64
CA LYS A 49 9.05 -19.46 11.10
C LYS A 49 9.56 -18.22 10.38
N ARG A 50 9.00 -17.92 9.20
CA ARG A 50 9.37 -16.77 8.37
C ARG A 50 8.16 -16.17 7.66
N VAL A 51 8.29 -14.91 7.27
CA VAL A 51 7.31 -14.18 6.44
C VAL A 51 8.04 -13.58 5.25
N VAL A 52 7.46 -13.71 4.06
CA VAL A 52 7.93 -13.08 2.82
C VAL A 52 6.75 -12.36 2.18
N GLN A 53 6.78 -11.02 2.17
CA GLN A 53 5.80 -10.19 1.47
C GLN A 53 6.43 -9.63 0.19
N ILE A 54 5.72 -9.78 -0.93
CA ILE A 54 6.16 -9.37 -2.25
C ILE A 54 5.11 -8.43 -2.84
N GLU A 55 5.50 -7.18 -3.06
CA GLU A 55 4.67 -6.14 -3.69
C GLU A 55 5.09 -5.97 -5.16
N LEU A 56 4.15 -6.16 -6.07
CA LEU A 56 4.38 -6.14 -7.52
C LEU A 56 3.77 -4.86 -8.11
N ASP A 57 4.57 -3.88 -8.56
CA ASP A 57 3.96 -2.72 -9.21
C ASP A 57 3.28 -3.15 -10.51
N ASN A 58 1.96 -3.03 -10.52
CA ASN A 58 1.07 -3.15 -11.66
C ASN A 58 0.91 -4.54 -12.31
N VAL A 59 1.15 -5.66 -11.62
CA VAL A 59 0.96 -7.01 -12.22
C VAL A 59 -0.52 -7.42 -12.22
N HIS A 60 -1.13 -7.61 -13.39
CA HIS A 60 -2.55 -7.96 -13.51
C HIS A 60 -2.82 -9.48 -13.55
N LEU A 61 -3.94 -9.88 -12.93
CA LEU A 61 -4.60 -11.17 -13.17
C LEU A 61 -5.71 -11.06 -14.25
N ARG A 62 -6.29 -9.87 -14.46
CA ARG A 62 -7.19 -9.60 -15.59
C ARG A 62 -6.41 -9.62 -16.91
N ARG A 63 -7.11 -9.88 -18.03
CA ARG A 63 -6.55 -9.78 -19.37
C ARG A 63 -6.89 -8.42 -19.99
N ASP A 64 -5.92 -7.51 -20.09
CA ASP A 64 -6.12 -6.20 -20.74
C ASP A 64 -6.40 -6.31 -22.26
N ASN A 65 -5.99 -7.43 -22.87
CA ASN A 65 -6.44 -7.88 -24.19
C ASN A 65 -6.98 -9.32 -24.03
N PRO A 66 -8.27 -9.61 -24.27
CA PRO A 66 -8.87 -10.92 -23.99
C PRO A 66 -8.15 -12.14 -24.63
N ASN A 67 -7.51 -11.93 -25.78
CA ASN A 67 -6.77 -12.98 -26.49
C ASN A 67 -5.39 -13.27 -25.89
N VAL A 68 -4.81 -12.33 -25.12
CA VAL A 68 -3.50 -12.45 -24.50
C VAL A 68 -3.69 -12.94 -23.05
N PRO A 69 -2.93 -13.93 -22.57
CA PRO A 69 -2.97 -14.32 -21.15
C PRO A 69 -2.56 -13.14 -20.25
N SER A 70 -3.08 -13.06 -19.03
CA SER A 70 -2.69 -12.00 -18.08
C SER A 70 -1.25 -12.13 -17.62
N ASP A 71 -0.74 -11.12 -16.92
CA ASP A 71 0.66 -11.10 -16.47
C ASP A 71 0.94 -12.27 -15.52
N LEU A 72 0.00 -12.59 -14.62
CA LEU A 72 0.11 -13.75 -13.74
C LEU A 72 -0.11 -15.10 -14.46
N GLU A 73 -0.86 -15.14 -15.55
CA GLU A 73 -0.93 -16.33 -16.41
C GLU A 73 0.38 -16.56 -17.19
N GLN A 74 1.12 -15.49 -17.50
CA GLN A 74 2.47 -15.53 -18.10
C GLN A 74 3.59 -15.77 -17.08
N MET A 75 3.28 -15.77 -15.76
CA MET A 75 4.18 -16.16 -14.67
C MET A 75 3.73 -17.47 -13.97
N PRO A 76 3.70 -18.61 -14.69
CA PRO A 76 3.20 -19.88 -14.16
C PRO A 76 3.98 -20.38 -12.94
N HIS A 77 5.28 -20.11 -12.79
CA HIS A 77 6.02 -20.57 -11.61
C HIS A 77 5.55 -19.86 -10.33
N LEU A 78 5.21 -18.57 -10.41
CA LEU A 78 4.59 -17.83 -9.31
C LEU A 78 3.17 -18.33 -9.04
N ARG A 79 2.33 -18.42 -10.08
CA ARG A 79 0.93 -18.83 -9.97
C ARG A 79 0.79 -20.26 -9.42
N ASP A 80 1.58 -21.20 -9.93
CA ASP A 80 1.59 -22.59 -9.45
C ASP A 80 2.19 -22.73 -8.05
N PHE A 81 3.16 -21.89 -7.66
CA PHE A 81 3.69 -21.90 -6.30
C PHE A 81 2.61 -21.50 -5.29
N ILE A 82 1.89 -20.41 -5.55
CA ILE A 82 0.83 -19.92 -4.68
C ILE A 82 -0.36 -20.89 -4.66
N THR A 83 -0.88 -21.29 -5.82
CA THR A 83 -2.10 -22.15 -5.89
C THR A 83 -1.88 -23.54 -5.30
N ARG A 84 -0.69 -24.14 -5.41
CA ARG A 84 -0.35 -25.39 -4.71
C ARG A 84 -0.15 -25.17 -3.21
N GLY A 85 0.39 -24.01 -2.80
CA GLY A 85 0.70 -23.67 -1.41
C GLY A 85 -0.41 -23.00 -0.60
N GLY A 86 -1.55 -22.67 -1.22
CA GLY A 86 -2.63 -21.91 -0.58
C GLY A 86 -3.69 -21.41 -1.56
N ILE A 87 -3.74 -20.09 -1.77
CA ILE A 87 -4.86 -19.38 -2.42
C ILE A 87 -4.40 -18.17 -3.24
N ILE A 88 -5.05 -17.97 -4.39
CA ILE A 88 -5.14 -16.68 -5.09
C ILE A 88 -6.59 -16.19 -5.00
N GLY A 89 -6.82 -15.04 -4.36
CA GLY A 89 -8.11 -14.37 -4.37
C GLY A 89 -8.18 -13.40 -5.55
N SER A 90 -9.07 -13.68 -6.52
CA SER A 90 -9.25 -12.85 -7.73
C SER A 90 -10.35 -11.78 -7.59
N ASN A 91 -11.01 -11.72 -6.44
CA ASN A 91 -11.98 -10.68 -6.07
C ASN A 91 -11.35 -9.73 -5.04
N HIS A 92 -10.25 -9.09 -5.46
CA HIS A 92 -9.51 -8.13 -4.65
C HIS A 92 -9.75 -6.69 -5.13
N GLN A 93 -9.77 -5.73 -4.22
CA GLN A 93 -9.94 -4.31 -4.49
C GLN A 93 -8.73 -3.50 -3.96
N THR A 94 -8.27 -2.55 -4.78
CA THR A 94 -7.15 -1.65 -4.45
C THR A 94 -7.59 -0.52 -3.51
N SER A 95 -6.67 0.41 -3.20
CA SER A 95 -7.05 1.75 -2.73
C SER A 95 -7.90 2.48 -3.80
N PRO A 96 -8.67 3.54 -3.45
CA PRO A 96 -9.66 4.17 -4.35
C PRO A 96 -9.13 4.85 -5.60
N LEU A 97 -7.83 4.80 -5.87
CA LEU A 97 -7.22 5.42 -7.05
C LEU A 97 -6.15 4.55 -7.70
N ALA A 98 -5.91 3.32 -7.20
CA ALA A 98 -4.86 2.41 -7.67
C ALA A 98 -3.48 3.11 -7.86
N HIS A 99 -3.03 3.82 -6.82
CA HIS A 99 -1.72 4.48 -6.79
C HIS A 99 -0.75 3.63 -5.96
N THR A 100 0.37 3.25 -6.57
CA THR A 100 1.41 2.36 -6.01
C THR A 100 1.77 2.68 -4.57
N ALA A 101 1.99 3.95 -4.22
CA ALA A 101 2.36 4.36 -2.86
C ALA A 101 1.20 4.22 -1.86
N THR A 102 -0.02 4.63 -2.24
CA THR A 102 -1.21 4.49 -1.38
C THR A 102 -1.56 3.01 -1.18
N ASP A 103 -1.46 2.19 -2.23
CA ASP A 103 -1.69 0.75 -2.17
C ASP A 103 -0.69 0.07 -1.23
N ALA A 104 0.62 0.26 -1.44
CA ALA A 104 1.68 -0.27 -0.57
C ALA A 104 1.45 0.08 0.92
N LEU A 105 1.18 1.36 1.21
CA LEU A 105 0.97 1.82 2.59
C LEU A 105 -0.34 1.27 3.19
N THR A 106 -1.39 1.07 2.40
CA THR A 106 -2.62 0.39 2.85
C THR A 106 -2.38 -1.11 3.10
N ILE A 107 -1.58 -1.79 2.28
CA ILE A 107 -1.18 -3.20 2.49
C ILE A 107 -0.33 -3.35 3.78
N LEU A 108 0.61 -2.43 4.02
CA LEU A 108 1.49 -2.47 5.20
C LEU A 108 0.77 -2.16 6.51
N THR A 109 -0.27 -1.31 6.49
CA THR A 109 -0.96 -0.85 7.71
C THR A 109 -2.31 -1.50 7.97
N GLY A 110 -3.02 -1.96 6.94
CA GLY A 110 -4.43 -2.29 7.04
C GLY A 110 -5.36 -1.09 7.26
N LEU A 111 -4.89 0.12 6.92
CA LEU A 111 -5.61 1.39 7.07
C LEU A 111 -5.89 2.05 5.72
N HIS A 112 -6.99 2.79 5.63
CA HIS A 112 -7.28 3.67 4.51
C HIS A 112 -6.50 4.99 4.63
N GLY A 113 -6.34 5.70 3.51
CA GLY A 113 -5.37 6.80 3.39
C GLY A 113 -5.68 8.08 4.16
N ASP A 114 -6.91 8.28 4.65
CA ASP A 114 -7.23 9.31 5.62
C ASP A 114 -6.67 9.00 7.02
N ARG A 115 -6.62 7.71 7.38
CA ARG A 115 -6.11 7.19 8.66
C ARG A 115 -4.62 6.84 8.64
N MET A 116 -4.00 6.67 7.47
CA MET A 116 -2.53 6.54 7.34
C MET A 116 -1.78 7.74 6.74
N GLY A 117 -2.49 8.74 6.18
CA GLY A 117 -1.92 10.05 5.84
C GLY A 117 -1.52 10.26 4.36
N VAL A 118 -1.66 9.23 3.51
CA VAL A 118 -1.36 9.27 2.06
C VAL A 118 -2.59 8.83 1.22
N PRO A 119 -3.65 9.66 1.15
CA PRO A 119 -4.95 9.29 0.58
C PRO A 119 -5.07 9.39 -0.94
N ILE A 120 -4.27 10.25 -1.56
CA ILE A 120 -4.39 10.60 -2.97
C ILE A 120 -2.99 10.65 -3.56
N GLY A 121 -2.73 9.78 -4.54
CA GLY A 121 -1.60 9.91 -5.44
C GLY A 121 -0.26 9.45 -4.89
N ASP A 122 0.65 9.18 -5.83
CA ASP A 122 2.06 8.90 -5.56
C ASP A 122 2.87 10.15 -5.11
N SER A 123 2.19 11.24 -4.72
CA SER A 123 2.81 12.46 -4.17
C SER A 123 1.93 13.13 -3.12
N SER A 124 2.49 13.53 -1.98
CA SER A 124 1.78 14.24 -0.93
C SER A 124 1.81 15.75 -1.16
N ALA A 125 0.69 16.30 -1.62
CA ALA A 125 0.53 17.73 -1.85
C ALA A 125 -0.07 18.45 -0.63
N ALA A 126 0.38 19.68 -0.33
CA ALA A 126 -0.14 20.49 0.76
C ALA A 126 -0.05 22.00 0.53
N PHE A 127 -0.98 22.77 1.11
CA PHE A 127 -0.90 24.23 1.16
C PHE A 127 0.17 24.70 2.15
N ARG A 128 1.10 25.53 1.69
CA ARG A 128 2.08 26.23 2.53
C ARG A 128 1.48 27.51 3.13
N SER A 129 2.16 28.06 4.13
CA SER A 129 1.78 29.30 4.83
C SER A 129 1.80 30.56 3.96
N ASP A 130 2.45 30.52 2.79
CA ASP A 130 2.45 31.59 1.78
C ASP A 130 1.27 31.47 0.77
N GLY A 131 0.41 30.46 0.91
CA GLY A 131 -0.69 30.17 0.00
C GLY A 131 -0.28 29.43 -1.28
N SER A 132 0.99 29.06 -1.44
CA SER A 132 1.47 28.16 -2.49
C SER A 132 1.13 26.70 -2.19
N VAL A 133 1.24 25.85 -3.20
CA VAL A 133 1.14 24.39 -3.06
C VAL A 133 2.54 23.79 -3.05
N GLY A 134 2.81 22.95 -2.05
CA GLY A 134 3.96 22.06 -2.01
C GLY A 134 3.58 20.66 -2.44
N PHE A 135 4.54 19.95 -3.03
CA PHE A 135 4.46 18.53 -3.34
C PHE A 135 5.69 17.87 -2.72
N ALA A 136 5.49 16.71 -2.10
CA ALA A 136 6.53 15.81 -1.62
C ALA A 136 6.27 14.41 -2.21
N SER A 137 7.28 13.54 -2.24
CA SER A 137 7.08 12.14 -2.62
C SER A 137 6.11 11.44 -1.65
N ALA A 138 5.29 10.51 -2.15
CA ALA A 138 4.60 9.53 -1.30
C ALA A 138 5.51 8.31 -1.02
N PHE A 139 6.46 8.03 -1.92
CA PHE A 139 7.57 7.11 -1.67
C PHE A 139 8.58 7.81 -0.76
N ALA A 140 8.47 7.56 0.54
CA ALA A 140 9.34 8.11 1.57
C ALA A 140 9.55 7.08 2.71
N TYR A 141 10.50 7.34 3.60
CA TYR A 141 10.69 6.59 4.84
C TYR A 141 9.58 6.89 5.86
N TRP A 142 9.32 5.95 6.78
CA TRP A 142 8.20 6.02 7.73
C TRP A 142 8.11 7.32 8.55
N THR A 143 9.26 7.87 8.94
CA THR A 143 9.37 9.09 9.75
C THR A 143 9.70 10.34 8.95
N ALA A 144 9.63 10.28 7.61
CA ALA A 144 9.72 11.45 6.76
C ALA A 144 8.55 12.42 6.99
N ASN A 145 8.75 13.70 6.66
CA ASN A 145 7.71 14.73 6.73
C ASN A 145 7.21 15.09 5.33
N SER A 146 5.91 15.39 5.21
CA SER A 146 5.35 15.98 3.99
C SER A 146 5.66 17.48 3.91
N SER A 147 5.27 18.12 2.80
CA SER A 147 5.50 19.54 2.52
C SER A 147 4.78 20.52 3.46
N ASP A 148 3.90 20.04 4.34
CA ASP A 148 3.31 20.79 5.47
C ASP A 148 4.13 20.73 6.77
N GLY A 149 5.29 20.06 6.77
CA GLY A 149 6.17 19.92 7.94
C GLY A 149 5.65 18.96 9.02
N ARG A 150 4.58 18.22 8.75
CA ARG A 150 4.07 17.12 9.59
C ARG A 150 4.54 15.77 9.04
N PRO A 151 4.54 14.69 9.84
CA PRO A 151 4.86 13.33 9.37
C PRO A 151 4.08 12.98 8.09
N LEU A 152 4.70 12.31 7.12
CA LEU A 152 4.00 11.87 5.92
C LEU A 152 2.90 10.87 6.31
N MET A 153 3.28 9.84 7.08
CA MET A 153 2.40 8.81 7.63
C MET A 153 1.58 9.36 8.81
N LEU A 154 0.77 10.38 8.56
CA LEU A 154 -0.01 11.11 9.58
C LEU A 154 -1.30 10.35 9.91
N ALA A 155 -1.36 9.80 11.11
CA ALA A 155 -2.55 9.14 11.65
C ALA A 155 -3.69 10.13 11.96
N ASP A 156 -4.90 9.59 12.04
CA ASP A 156 -6.10 10.28 12.56
C ASP A 156 -5.92 10.88 13.97
N THR A 157 -4.99 10.33 14.76
CA THR A 157 -4.56 10.86 16.07
C THR A 157 -3.68 12.12 16.01
N GLY A 158 -3.22 12.54 14.82
CA GLY A 158 -2.30 13.67 14.64
C GLY A 158 -0.82 13.35 14.91
N LYS A 159 -0.48 12.07 15.08
CA LYS A 159 0.87 11.52 15.26
C LYS A 159 1.30 10.73 14.02
N THR A 160 2.55 10.29 13.97
CA THR A 160 2.99 9.24 13.03
C THR A 160 2.23 7.93 13.31
N VAL A 161 1.78 7.23 12.27
CA VAL A 161 1.19 5.87 12.38
C VAL A 161 2.23 4.91 13.00
N PRO A 162 1.85 3.98 13.89
CA PRO A 162 2.76 2.94 14.39
C PRO A 162 3.37 2.11 13.26
N ALA A 163 4.67 1.83 13.32
CA ALA A 163 5.38 1.34 12.13
C ALA A 163 5.19 -0.17 11.88
N PRO A 164 5.07 -0.62 10.62
CA PRO A 164 4.63 -1.98 10.29
C PRO A 164 5.61 -3.08 10.72
N TRP A 165 6.88 -2.73 10.98
CA TRP A 165 7.88 -3.66 11.51
C TRP A 165 7.79 -3.88 13.03
N VAL A 166 7.11 -3.00 13.78
CA VAL A 166 7.12 -3.00 15.26
C VAL A 166 6.55 -4.28 15.88
N PRO A 167 5.44 -4.88 15.42
CA PRO A 167 4.95 -6.14 15.99
C PRO A 167 5.95 -7.30 15.85
N PHE A 168 6.77 -7.29 14.80
CA PHE A 168 7.80 -8.30 14.56
C PHE A 168 9.04 -8.05 15.42
N THR A 169 9.60 -6.84 15.41
CA THR A 169 10.80 -6.52 16.19
C THR A 169 10.53 -6.60 17.70
N ALA A 170 9.32 -6.26 18.14
CA ALA A 170 8.87 -6.48 19.53
C ALA A 170 8.70 -7.97 19.88
N ALA A 171 8.51 -8.86 18.89
CA ALA A 171 8.46 -10.31 19.05
C ALA A 171 9.84 -11.00 18.84
N GLY A 172 10.94 -10.24 18.75
CA GLY A 172 12.28 -10.80 18.57
C GLY A 172 12.66 -11.10 17.12
N CYS A 173 11.90 -10.59 16.14
CA CYS A 173 12.10 -10.85 14.72
C CYS A 173 12.70 -9.64 14.00
N ASP A 174 13.85 -9.83 13.33
CA ASP A 174 14.39 -8.81 12.43
C ASP A 174 13.54 -8.72 11.14
N VAL A 175 13.41 -7.51 10.59
CA VAL A 175 12.58 -7.21 9.41
C VAL A 175 13.45 -6.59 8.32
N GLY A 176 13.72 -7.35 7.26
CA GLY A 176 14.43 -6.89 6.07
C GLY A 176 13.50 -6.26 5.05
N ALA A 177 13.99 -5.26 4.31
CA ALA A 177 13.25 -4.60 3.25
C ALA A 177 14.15 -4.25 2.06
N PHE A 178 13.67 -4.49 0.84
CA PHE A 178 14.29 -4.04 -0.42
C PHE A 178 13.23 -3.44 -1.35
N ALA A 179 13.48 -2.24 -1.87
CA ALA A 179 12.52 -1.44 -2.65
C ALA A 179 11.16 -1.18 -1.94
N GLY A 180 11.10 -1.36 -0.61
CA GLY A 180 9.86 -1.23 0.16
C GLY A 180 9.54 0.21 0.53
N THR A 181 8.42 0.72 0.03
CA THR A 181 7.82 2.02 0.41
C THR A 181 7.61 2.08 1.93
N GLY A 182 7.94 3.21 2.58
CA GLY A 182 7.84 3.35 4.05
C GLY A 182 8.93 2.62 4.84
N LEU A 183 9.36 1.45 4.39
CA LEU A 183 10.34 0.57 5.06
C LEU A 183 11.81 0.94 4.77
N THR A 184 12.07 1.72 3.73
CA THR A 184 13.44 2.05 3.30
C THR A 184 13.57 3.53 2.97
N LEU A 185 14.78 4.10 3.12
CA LEU A 185 15.07 5.49 2.73
C LEU A 185 14.90 5.63 1.22
N GLN A 186 14.22 6.69 0.76
CA GLN A 186 13.90 6.92 -0.65
C GLN A 186 14.59 8.17 -1.23
N GLU A 187 14.95 9.16 -0.42
CA GLU A 187 15.52 10.43 -0.89
C GLU A 187 16.82 10.84 -0.16
N ILE A 188 17.85 11.21 -0.93
CA ILE A 188 19.06 11.86 -0.39
C ILE A 188 18.69 13.30 -0.02
N GLY A 189 18.86 13.66 1.25
CA GLY A 189 18.53 15.01 1.73
C GLY A 189 17.86 14.93 3.10
N PRO A 190 16.61 15.40 3.27
CA PRO A 190 15.94 15.43 4.58
C PRO A 190 15.91 14.07 5.30
N GLU A 191 15.62 12.96 4.61
CA GLU A 191 15.55 11.63 5.22
C GLU A 191 16.92 11.16 5.72
N VAL A 192 17.92 11.14 4.83
CA VAL A 192 19.31 10.79 5.17
C VAL A 192 19.86 11.71 6.27
N ALA A 193 19.53 13.01 6.27
CA ALA A 193 19.93 13.95 7.32
C ALA A 193 19.30 13.62 8.69
N ALA A 194 18.04 13.17 8.73
CA ALA A 194 17.34 12.81 9.94
C ALA A 194 17.77 11.44 10.49
N THR A 195 17.92 10.44 9.62
CA THR A 195 18.18 9.04 10.00
C THR A 195 19.67 8.72 10.14
N LEU A 196 20.52 9.27 9.26
CA LEU A 196 21.97 8.95 9.20
C LEU A 196 22.87 10.15 9.51
N GLY A 197 22.32 11.37 9.48
CA GLY A 197 22.99 12.61 9.88
C GLY A 197 23.46 13.48 8.71
N ALA A 198 23.46 14.79 8.91
CA ALA A 198 23.85 15.78 7.90
C ALA A 198 25.33 15.74 7.44
N SER A 199 26.15 14.80 7.94
CA SER A 199 27.43 14.42 7.34
C SER A 199 27.28 13.55 6.10
N GLU A 200 26.34 12.61 6.10
CA GLU A 200 26.12 11.68 4.97
C GLU A 200 25.59 12.43 3.75
N VAL A 201 24.65 13.38 3.94
CA VAL A 201 24.16 14.25 2.85
C VAL A 201 25.28 15.09 2.22
N ARG A 202 26.24 15.56 3.02
CA ARG A 202 27.41 16.31 2.52
C ARG A 202 28.42 15.42 1.81
N ALA A 203 28.54 14.14 2.17
CA ALA A 203 29.34 13.16 1.44
C ALA A 203 28.65 12.77 0.11
N ALA A 204 27.33 12.53 0.14
CA ALA A 204 26.52 12.17 -1.02
C ALA A 204 26.53 13.25 -2.12
N ALA A 205 26.72 14.52 -1.77
CA ALA A 205 26.88 15.61 -2.74
C ALA A 205 28.15 15.48 -3.61
N GLY A 206 29.13 14.65 -3.22
CA GLY A 206 30.33 14.35 -4.02
C GLY A 206 30.11 13.28 -5.09
N ASP A 207 29.21 12.32 -4.83
CA ASP A 207 28.80 11.27 -5.77
C ASP A 207 27.35 10.83 -5.48
N PRO A 208 26.35 11.50 -6.09
CA PRO A 208 24.94 11.21 -5.83
C PRO A 208 24.47 9.83 -6.32
N LEU A 209 25.13 9.26 -7.34
CA LEU A 209 24.78 7.95 -7.89
C LEU A 209 25.23 6.85 -6.94
N LYS A 210 26.52 6.86 -6.55
CA LYS A 210 27.01 5.92 -5.54
C LYS A 210 26.27 6.08 -4.22
N ALA A 211 25.90 7.30 -3.83
CA ALA A 211 25.10 7.53 -2.63
C ALA A 211 23.67 6.96 -2.71
N ARG A 212 23.04 6.91 -3.91
CA ARG A 212 21.76 6.22 -4.13
C ARG A 212 21.91 4.73 -3.82
N ALA A 213 22.91 4.08 -4.43
CA ALA A 213 23.19 2.67 -4.25
C ALA A 213 23.61 2.31 -2.80
N ASP A 214 24.42 3.16 -2.16
CA ASP A 214 24.94 2.96 -0.80
C ASP A 214 23.87 3.11 0.30
N LEU A 215 22.92 4.05 0.16
CA LEU A 215 22.11 4.57 1.27
C LEU A 215 20.61 4.30 1.17
N LEU A 216 20.06 4.15 -0.04
CA LEU A 216 18.61 4.10 -0.26
C LEU A 216 18.09 2.68 -0.51
N GLY A 217 16.77 2.52 -0.48
CA GLY A 217 16.03 1.37 -0.98
C GLY A 217 16.26 0.02 -0.29
N ILE A 218 17.12 -0.05 0.73
CA ILE A 218 17.43 -1.29 1.48
C ILE A 218 17.43 -0.99 2.97
N ALA A 219 16.87 -1.86 3.79
CA ALA A 219 16.98 -1.79 5.24
C ALA A 219 16.92 -3.17 5.91
N ILE A 220 17.43 -3.25 7.14
CA ILE A 220 17.06 -4.29 8.12
C ILE A 220 16.74 -3.59 9.44
N HIS A 221 15.47 -3.63 9.87
CA HIS A 221 15.05 -3.19 11.20
C HIS A 221 15.23 -4.35 12.18
N CYS A 222 16.09 -4.17 13.17
CA CYS A 222 16.46 -5.25 14.07
C CYS A 222 15.66 -5.24 15.37
N ALA A 223 15.32 -6.42 15.85
CA ALA A 223 14.88 -6.65 17.22
C ALA A 223 15.97 -6.32 18.25
N ARG A 224 15.56 -6.04 19.49
CA ARG A 224 16.49 -5.78 20.59
C ARG A 224 17.40 -6.97 20.84
N GLY A 225 18.71 -6.76 20.70
CA GLY A 225 19.72 -7.81 20.89
C GLY A 225 19.99 -8.67 19.66
N SER A 226 19.48 -8.29 18.48
CA SER A 226 19.87 -8.93 17.21
C SER A 226 21.39 -8.91 17.02
N THR A 227 21.94 -10.06 16.62
CA THR A 227 23.35 -10.19 16.22
C THR A 227 23.64 -9.45 14.91
N LEU A 228 22.68 -9.35 13.99
CA LEU A 228 22.84 -8.64 12.70
C LEU A 228 23.03 -7.13 12.88
N CYS A 229 22.42 -6.53 13.92
CA CYS A 229 22.66 -5.12 14.29
C CYS A 229 23.71 -4.94 15.41
N SER A 230 24.37 -6.00 15.90
CA SER A 230 25.37 -5.89 16.98
C SER A 230 26.76 -5.47 16.47
N ASN A 231 26.83 -4.40 15.66
CA ASN A 231 28.05 -3.93 15.01
C ASN A 231 28.01 -2.41 14.71
N ALA A 232 29.11 -1.87 14.15
CA ALA A 232 29.28 -0.44 13.89
C ALA A 232 28.48 0.13 12.69
N ASN A 233 27.85 -0.72 11.88
CA ASN A 233 27.03 -0.28 10.74
C ASN A 233 25.61 0.12 11.20
N ALA A 234 25.14 -0.43 12.32
CA ALA A 234 23.82 -0.16 12.87
C ALA A 234 23.66 1.30 13.33
N ARG A 235 22.45 1.82 13.19
CA ARG A 235 22.01 3.13 13.71
C ARG A 235 20.77 2.95 14.59
N PRO A 236 20.49 3.84 15.56
CA PRO A 236 19.25 3.79 16.31
C PRO A 236 18.04 3.88 15.36
N ASP A 237 17.08 2.98 15.50
CA ASP A 237 15.82 3.05 14.76
C ASP A 237 14.81 3.82 15.62
N LEU A 238 14.41 5.00 15.15
CA LEU A 238 13.76 6.02 15.98
C LEU A 238 12.30 6.25 15.56
N LEU A 239 11.39 5.64 16.31
CA LEU A 239 9.94 5.88 16.20
C LEU A 239 9.47 6.67 17.44
N PRO A 240 9.52 8.02 17.43
CA PRO A 240 9.24 8.84 18.62
C PRO A 240 7.76 8.85 19.02
N ASP A 241 6.86 8.58 18.07
CA ASP A 241 5.41 8.55 18.29
C ASP A 241 4.85 7.18 18.67
N GLU A 242 5.66 6.11 18.56
CA GLU A 242 5.24 4.72 18.74
C GLU A 242 4.55 4.51 20.10
N PRO A 243 3.27 4.09 20.14
CA PRO A 243 2.54 3.87 21.38
C PRO A 243 3.25 2.85 22.28
N GLY A 244 3.64 3.25 23.50
CA GLY A 244 4.42 2.41 24.41
C GLY A 244 5.94 2.42 24.19
N GLY A 245 6.43 3.11 23.15
CA GLY A 245 7.82 3.49 22.96
C GLY A 245 8.72 2.47 22.26
N TYR A 246 9.61 2.98 21.40
CA TYR A 246 10.53 2.19 20.57
C TYR A 246 12.02 2.47 20.85
N ALA A 247 12.37 2.83 22.10
CA ALA A 247 13.76 3.08 22.47
C ALA A 247 14.61 1.78 22.45
N GLY A 248 15.89 1.88 22.07
CA GLY A 248 16.85 0.77 22.14
C GLY A 248 16.72 -0.28 21.03
N PHE A 249 15.93 0.00 19.98
CA PHE A 249 15.97 -0.73 18.71
C PHE A 249 17.00 -0.10 17.77
N SER A 250 17.41 -0.83 16.73
CA SER A 250 18.42 -0.37 15.77
C SER A 250 18.13 -0.94 14.39
N ALA A 251 18.68 -0.29 13.36
CA ALA A 251 18.53 -0.72 11.98
C ALA A 251 19.82 -0.52 11.18
N LEU A 252 19.94 -1.28 10.10
CA LEU A 252 20.92 -1.10 9.03
C LEU A 252 20.19 -0.45 7.85
N PHE A 253 20.72 0.65 7.31
CA PHE A 253 20.10 1.40 6.21
C PHE A 253 21.03 1.48 5.00
N GLY A 254 20.50 1.17 3.81
CA GLY A 254 21.23 1.16 2.54
C GLY A 254 22.21 -0.01 2.40
N ASN A 255 22.60 -0.31 1.16
CA ASN A 255 23.50 -1.43 0.87
C ASN A 255 24.80 -1.39 1.69
N ARG A 256 25.38 -0.20 1.85
CA ARG A 256 26.67 0.03 2.51
C ARG A 256 26.71 -0.48 3.96
N ASN A 257 25.55 -0.56 4.62
CA ASN A 257 25.42 -1.10 5.97
C ASN A 257 24.85 -2.53 6.00
N VAL A 258 24.02 -2.90 5.02
CA VAL A 258 23.30 -4.19 4.94
C VAL A 258 24.13 -5.33 4.30
N GLN A 259 24.77 -5.12 3.14
CA GLN A 259 25.56 -6.18 2.47
C GLN A 259 26.63 -6.82 3.37
N PRO A 260 27.39 -6.08 4.20
CA PRO A 260 28.41 -6.68 5.07
C PRO A 260 27.89 -7.70 6.09
N VAL A 261 26.56 -7.76 6.36
CA VAL A 261 25.98 -8.77 7.27
C VAL A 261 25.17 -9.85 6.55
N ILE A 262 24.70 -9.61 5.31
CA ILE A 262 23.94 -10.61 4.53
C ILE A 262 24.75 -11.30 3.43
N SER A 263 25.89 -10.74 3.03
CA SER A 263 26.80 -11.30 2.04
C SER A 263 28.24 -10.83 2.34
N PRO A 264 28.89 -11.34 3.40
CA PRO A 264 30.18 -10.82 3.86
C PRO A 264 31.32 -11.00 2.85
N ASP A 265 31.22 -11.99 1.95
CA ASP A 265 32.25 -12.33 0.97
C ASP A 265 32.23 -11.46 -0.30
N GLY A 266 31.24 -10.59 -0.50
CA GLY A 266 31.18 -9.69 -1.65
C GLY A 266 29.83 -9.00 -1.88
N PRO A 267 29.64 -8.34 -3.03
CA PRO A 267 28.37 -7.76 -3.43
C PRO A 267 27.23 -8.80 -3.46
N VAL A 268 26.02 -8.37 -3.09
CA VAL A 268 24.82 -9.20 -3.24
C VAL A 268 24.56 -9.46 -4.72
N LYS A 269 24.18 -10.70 -5.03
CA LYS A 269 23.91 -11.18 -6.37
C LYS A 269 22.42 -11.37 -6.62
N ASP A 270 22.03 -11.18 -7.87
CA ASP A 270 20.69 -11.46 -8.37
C ASP A 270 20.46 -12.99 -8.49
N LEU A 271 19.35 -13.39 -9.13
CA LEU A 271 19.03 -14.80 -9.36
C LEU A 271 19.64 -15.41 -10.64
N GLY A 272 20.19 -14.60 -11.54
CA GLY A 272 21.12 -15.06 -12.59
C GLY A 272 22.53 -15.36 -12.07
N GLY A 273 22.92 -14.69 -10.98
CA GLY A 273 24.26 -14.75 -10.37
C GLY A 273 25.14 -13.54 -10.69
N ASP A 274 24.60 -12.51 -11.34
CA ASP A 274 25.26 -11.23 -11.59
C ASP A 274 25.19 -10.32 -10.35
N ILE A 275 26.01 -9.26 -10.31
CA ILE A 275 26.01 -8.29 -9.20
C ILE A 275 24.76 -7.41 -9.31
N ILE A 276 24.16 -7.04 -8.18
CA ILE A 276 23.10 -6.02 -8.16
C ILE A 276 23.73 -4.65 -7.95
N ASP A 277 23.82 -3.87 -9.02
CA ASP A 277 24.36 -2.51 -9.08
C ASP A 277 23.41 -1.52 -9.79
N ASP A 278 23.76 -0.23 -9.78
CA ASP A 278 23.11 0.81 -10.59
C ASP A 278 23.66 0.87 -12.03
N ASP A 279 23.06 1.69 -12.89
CA ASP A 279 23.50 1.92 -14.29
C ASP A 279 24.97 2.40 -14.43
N ALA A 280 25.62 2.79 -13.32
CA ALA A 280 27.02 3.21 -13.28
C ALA A 280 27.96 2.13 -12.70
N GLY A 281 27.44 0.97 -12.29
CA GLY A 281 28.21 -0.14 -11.73
C GLY A 281 28.51 -0.01 -10.24
N HIS A 282 27.72 0.76 -9.48
CA HIS A 282 27.83 0.84 -8.01
C HIS A 282 26.98 -0.26 -7.35
N PRO A 283 27.57 -1.25 -6.66
CA PRO A 283 26.80 -2.33 -6.05
C PRO A 283 25.88 -1.81 -4.94
N GLY A 284 24.59 -2.15 -5.00
CA GLY A 284 23.60 -1.75 -4.02
C GLY A 284 22.18 -1.67 -4.55
N PHE A 285 21.53 -0.54 -4.29
CA PHE A 285 20.17 -0.27 -4.75
C PHE A 285 20.17 0.36 -6.15
N PRO A 286 19.63 -0.31 -7.20
CA PRO A 286 19.62 0.24 -8.55
C PRO A 286 18.72 1.49 -8.65
N GLY A 287 17.54 1.44 -8.03
CA GLY A 287 16.55 2.51 -8.05
C GLY A 287 15.11 2.01 -8.03
N ALA A 288 14.22 2.74 -7.35
CA ALA A 288 12.81 2.35 -7.18
C ALA A 288 12.00 2.24 -8.48
N SER A 289 12.49 2.85 -9.56
CA SER A 289 11.89 2.86 -10.90
C SER A 289 12.22 1.64 -11.76
N GLU A 290 13.27 0.88 -11.42
CA GLU A 290 13.91 -0.07 -12.35
C GLU A 290 14.23 -1.47 -11.76
N THR A 291 13.84 -1.78 -10.51
CA THR A 291 14.12 -3.10 -9.92
C THR A 291 13.45 -4.25 -10.68
N THR A 292 14.24 -5.24 -11.10
CA THR A 292 13.73 -6.49 -11.71
C THR A 292 13.38 -7.52 -10.63
N ALA A 293 12.55 -8.52 -10.95
CA ALA A 293 12.27 -9.60 -10.01
C ALA A 293 13.56 -10.34 -9.59
N ALA A 294 14.50 -10.53 -10.53
CA ALA A 294 15.78 -11.20 -10.25
C ALA A 294 16.63 -10.45 -9.20
N GLN A 295 16.64 -9.11 -9.22
CA GLN A 295 17.34 -8.29 -8.23
C GLN A 295 16.63 -8.32 -6.88
N SER A 296 15.32 -8.02 -6.84
CA SER A 296 14.56 -7.95 -5.58
C SER A 296 14.50 -9.29 -4.86
N LEU A 297 14.27 -10.38 -5.59
CA LEU A 297 14.22 -11.73 -5.03
C LEU A 297 15.63 -12.26 -4.69
N GLY A 298 16.69 -11.76 -5.35
CA GLY A 298 18.09 -11.98 -4.98
C GLY A 298 18.42 -11.42 -3.59
N TYR A 299 18.07 -10.16 -3.33
CA TYR A 299 18.17 -9.56 -1.99
C TYR A 299 17.27 -10.27 -0.97
N ALA A 300 16.04 -10.64 -1.34
CA ALA A 300 15.14 -11.37 -0.45
C ALA A 300 15.77 -12.70 0.02
N ALA A 301 16.31 -13.48 -0.92
CA ALA A 301 16.97 -14.74 -0.60
C ALA A 301 18.21 -14.51 0.29
N ALA A 302 19.05 -13.52 -0.02
CA ALA A 302 20.23 -13.19 0.79
C ALA A 302 19.86 -12.80 2.24
N MET A 303 18.81 -12.01 2.44
CA MET A 303 18.31 -11.67 3.79
C MET A 303 17.79 -12.91 4.54
N LEU A 304 16.98 -13.74 3.87
CA LEU A 304 16.40 -14.96 4.45
C LEU A 304 17.47 -16.02 4.82
N GLU A 305 18.53 -16.12 4.02
CA GLU A 305 19.68 -17.01 4.22
C GLU A 305 20.62 -16.49 5.33
N ALA A 306 20.79 -15.17 5.44
CA ALA A 306 21.48 -14.52 6.55
C ALA A 306 20.71 -14.57 7.89
N GLY A 307 19.50 -15.13 7.90
CA GLY A 307 18.72 -15.38 9.10
C GLY A 307 17.68 -14.32 9.44
N VAL A 308 17.43 -13.34 8.57
CA VAL A 308 16.33 -12.38 8.74
C VAL A 308 14.99 -13.12 8.56
N PRO A 309 14.13 -13.19 9.58
CA PRO A 309 12.92 -14.02 9.53
C PRO A 309 11.75 -13.38 8.76
N VAL A 310 11.71 -12.06 8.64
CA VAL A 310 10.61 -11.32 8.00
C VAL A 310 11.20 -10.45 6.90
N VAL A 311 10.74 -10.60 5.66
CA VAL A 311 11.30 -9.88 4.51
C VAL A 311 10.19 -9.31 3.63
N TYR A 312 10.31 -8.02 3.30
CA TYR A 312 9.43 -7.27 2.41
C TYR A 312 10.20 -6.87 1.15
N VAL A 313 9.70 -7.18 -0.05
CA VAL A 313 10.33 -6.72 -1.30
C VAL A 313 9.36 -6.14 -2.32
N GLY A 314 9.73 -5.01 -2.90
CA GLY A 314 9.06 -4.41 -4.06
C GLY A 314 9.71 -4.86 -5.38
N ILE A 315 8.89 -5.12 -6.41
CA ILE A 315 9.33 -5.43 -7.78
C ILE A 315 8.77 -4.37 -8.73
N GLY A 316 9.64 -3.82 -9.58
CA GLY A 316 9.31 -2.74 -10.51
C GLY A 316 8.45 -3.17 -11.69
N ASN A 317 7.65 -2.22 -12.15
CA ASN A 317 6.56 -2.35 -13.10
C ASN A 317 6.93 -2.99 -14.45
N ALA A 318 6.32 -4.14 -14.77
CA ALA A 318 6.57 -4.90 -15.99
C ALA A 318 6.11 -4.18 -17.28
N HIS A 319 5.20 -3.20 -17.18
CA HIS A 319 4.70 -2.41 -18.30
C HIS A 319 5.51 -1.13 -18.57
N ARG A 320 6.55 -0.84 -17.78
CA ARG A 320 7.49 0.24 -18.09
C ARG A 320 8.41 -0.18 -19.25
N PRO A 321 8.74 0.72 -20.17
CA PRO A 321 9.73 0.41 -21.19
C PRO A 321 11.13 0.31 -20.57
N ALA A 322 11.96 -0.58 -21.11
CA ALA A 322 13.39 -0.56 -20.80
C ALA A 322 14.02 0.77 -21.23
N ALA A 323 14.98 1.30 -20.47
CA ALA A 323 15.49 2.68 -20.57
C ALA A 323 15.90 3.17 -21.98
N ALA A 324 16.23 2.26 -22.91
CA ALA A 324 16.54 2.57 -24.30
C ALA A 324 15.31 2.89 -25.19
N ARG A 325 14.06 2.70 -24.71
CA ARG A 325 12.81 2.94 -25.45
C ARG A 325 11.91 3.90 -24.67
N ARG A 326 11.29 4.86 -25.36
CA ARG A 326 10.40 5.87 -24.75
C ARG A 326 8.94 5.40 -24.64
N ARG A 327 8.48 4.59 -25.61
CA ARG A 327 7.12 4.05 -25.71
C ARG A 327 6.94 2.86 -24.76
N ALA A 328 6.02 2.95 -23.81
CA ALA A 328 5.60 1.80 -23.00
C ALA A 328 4.93 0.73 -23.88
N PRO A 329 5.24 -0.58 -23.69
CA PRO A 329 4.67 -1.65 -24.50
C PRO A 329 3.19 -1.91 -24.17
N GLY A 330 2.45 -2.47 -25.12
CA GLY A 330 1.08 -2.96 -24.91
C GLY A 330 0.99 -4.48 -24.62
N PRO A 331 -0.20 -4.98 -24.22
CA PRO A 331 -0.42 -6.40 -23.93
C PRO A 331 -0.01 -7.32 -25.08
N GLY A 332 0.85 -8.30 -24.80
CA GLY A 332 1.30 -9.26 -25.80
C GLY A 332 2.30 -8.72 -26.84
N GLU A 333 2.84 -7.51 -26.67
CA GLU A 333 4.01 -7.08 -27.45
C GLU A 333 5.28 -7.81 -26.98
N ARG A 334 6.21 -8.08 -27.91
CA ARG A 334 7.38 -8.95 -27.65
C ARG A 334 8.21 -8.56 -26.42
N ASP A 335 8.47 -7.27 -26.25
CA ASP A 335 9.24 -6.74 -25.10
C ASP A 335 8.54 -7.05 -23.76
N HIS A 336 7.21 -6.95 -23.72
CA HIS A 336 6.40 -7.20 -22.53
C HIS A 336 6.36 -8.68 -22.17
N VAL A 337 6.09 -9.54 -23.16
CA VAL A 337 6.10 -11.01 -22.99
C VAL A 337 7.49 -11.49 -22.57
N ALA A 338 8.56 -10.91 -23.11
CA ALA A 338 9.94 -11.22 -22.72
C ALA A 338 10.26 -10.75 -21.28
N ARG A 339 9.72 -9.61 -20.83
CA ARG A 339 9.87 -9.14 -19.45
C ARG A 339 9.18 -10.08 -18.47
N LEU A 340 7.92 -10.44 -18.73
CA LEU A 340 7.17 -11.39 -17.90
C LEU A 340 7.82 -12.78 -17.84
N ALA A 341 8.37 -13.27 -18.95
CA ALA A 341 9.13 -14.51 -18.97
C ALA A 341 10.44 -14.45 -18.16
N ALA A 342 11.08 -13.28 -18.07
CA ALA A 342 12.25 -13.07 -17.20
C ALA A 342 11.85 -13.00 -15.72
N ASP A 343 10.75 -12.32 -15.38
CA ASP A 343 10.24 -12.27 -14.01
C ASP A 343 9.72 -13.65 -13.55
N ASP A 344 9.09 -14.45 -14.42
CA ASP A 344 8.73 -15.87 -14.16
C ASP A 344 9.97 -16.74 -13.87
N ALA A 345 11.02 -16.61 -14.68
CA ALA A 345 12.27 -17.33 -14.48
C ALA A 345 12.94 -16.94 -13.15
N ALA A 346 12.85 -15.67 -12.75
CA ALA A 346 13.29 -15.21 -11.43
C ALA A 346 12.44 -15.84 -10.30
N PHE A 347 11.12 -15.88 -10.43
CA PHE A 347 10.26 -16.56 -9.44
C PHE A 347 10.58 -18.05 -9.31
N LYS A 348 10.87 -18.74 -10.43
CA LYS A 348 11.34 -20.13 -10.39
C LYS A 348 12.65 -20.26 -9.61
N ALA A 349 13.66 -19.45 -9.96
CA ALA A 349 14.98 -19.49 -9.32
C ALA A 349 14.91 -19.15 -7.83
N PHE A 350 14.03 -18.23 -7.44
CA PHE A 350 13.77 -17.87 -6.04
C PHE A 350 13.21 -19.06 -5.25
N VAL A 351 12.16 -19.70 -5.77
CA VAL A 351 11.52 -20.85 -5.12
C VAL A 351 12.48 -22.03 -5.00
N ASP A 352 13.26 -22.32 -6.04
CA ASP A 352 14.27 -23.39 -6.02
C ASP A 352 15.40 -23.10 -5.00
N ARG A 353 15.91 -21.86 -4.95
CA ARG A 353 16.95 -21.42 -3.99
C ARG A 353 16.45 -21.49 -2.56
N LEU A 354 15.26 -20.95 -2.27
CA LEU A 354 14.66 -21.02 -0.94
C LEU A 354 14.42 -22.48 -0.51
N ALA A 355 13.93 -23.33 -1.41
CA ALA A 355 13.71 -24.75 -1.13
C ALA A 355 15.01 -25.49 -0.79
N ALA A 356 16.12 -25.18 -1.48
CA ALA A 356 17.45 -25.71 -1.15
C ALA A 356 17.92 -25.27 0.25
N SER A 357 17.64 -24.02 0.63
CA SER A 357 17.87 -23.47 1.97
C SER A 357 16.82 -23.91 3.02
N GLY A 358 15.92 -24.85 2.67
CA GLY A 358 14.89 -25.39 3.57
C GLY A 358 13.72 -24.45 3.87
N ILE A 359 13.61 -23.34 3.14
CA ILE A 359 12.58 -22.30 3.27
C ILE A 359 11.46 -22.62 2.27
N THR A 360 10.29 -23.02 2.77
CA THR A 360 9.17 -23.49 1.93
C THR A 360 7.82 -23.12 2.55
N THR A 361 6.73 -23.30 1.80
CA THR A 361 5.34 -23.16 2.30
C THR A 361 4.98 -24.08 3.48
N ARG A 362 5.88 -24.98 3.91
CA ARG A 362 5.73 -25.78 5.15
C ARG A 362 6.24 -25.06 6.41
N ASN A 363 6.98 -23.97 6.28
CA ASN A 363 7.53 -23.21 7.42
C ASN A 363 7.57 -21.68 7.22
N THR A 364 7.06 -21.18 6.11
CA THR A 364 7.14 -19.78 5.70
C THR A 364 5.78 -19.34 5.17
N LEU A 365 5.31 -18.17 5.60
CA LEU A 365 4.14 -17.50 5.04
C LEU A 365 4.59 -16.59 3.90
N PHE A 366 4.14 -16.87 2.70
CA PHE A 366 4.30 -16.02 1.53
C PHE A 366 3.01 -15.22 1.32
N VAL A 367 3.16 -13.91 1.13
CA VAL A 367 2.09 -12.97 0.73
C VAL A 367 2.56 -12.28 -0.54
N VAL A 368 1.77 -12.33 -1.60
CA VAL A 368 2.10 -11.71 -2.90
C VAL A 368 0.90 -10.88 -3.32
N VAL A 369 1.12 -9.60 -3.63
CA VAL A 369 0.04 -8.66 -3.93
C VAL A 369 0.55 -7.60 -4.90
N PRO A 370 -0.20 -7.27 -5.96
CA PRO A 370 0.13 -6.13 -6.80
C PRO A 370 -0.27 -4.81 -6.14
N THR A 371 0.48 -3.77 -6.43
CA THR A 371 0.14 -2.37 -6.14
C THR A 371 -0.16 -1.66 -7.46
N GLY A 372 -1.04 -0.66 -7.49
CA GLY A 372 -1.55 -0.13 -8.75
C GLY A 372 -2.46 -1.10 -9.51
N ASN A 373 -2.99 -0.65 -10.65
CA ASN A 373 -3.94 -1.43 -11.47
C ASN A 373 -4.13 -0.85 -12.88
N ASP A 374 -3.12 -0.18 -13.43
CA ASP A 374 -3.16 0.69 -14.62
C ASP A 374 -3.86 0.05 -15.83
N ARG A 375 -4.65 0.83 -16.57
CA ARG A 375 -5.39 0.38 -17.76
C ARG A 375 -4.57 0.70 -19.00
N PHE A 376 -4.50 -0.24 -19.94
CA PHE A 376 -3.88 0.02 -21.24
C PHE A 376 -4.68 1.03 -22.06
N VAL A 377 -3.98 1.99 -22.69
CA VAL A 377 -4.54 3.02 -23.57
C VAL A 377 -3.81 3.01 -24.92
N GLY A 378 -4.52 2.48 -25.91
CA GLY A 378 -4.07 2.38 -27.30
C GLY A 378 -5.20 1.90 -28.22
N GLY A 379 -4.90 1.83 -29.52
CA GLY A 379 -5.81 1.32 -30.53
C GLY A 379 -6.03 -0.20 -30.45
N PRO A 380 -6.82 -0.77 -31.37
CA PRO A 380 -7.00 -2.21 -31.43
C PRO A 380 -5.68 -2.95 -31.74
N PRO A 381 -5.52 -4.20 -31.27
CA PRO A 381 -4.35 -5.02 -31.56
C PRO A 381 -4.22 -5.36 -33.04
N SER A 382 -2.98 -5.44 -33.52
CA SER A 382 -2.63 -5.88 -34.87
C SER A 382 -1.59 -7.03 -34.81
N PRO A 383 -1.85 -8.19 -35.43
CA PRO A 383 -3.12 -8.60 -36.03
C PRO A 383 -4.23 -8.73 -34.97
N PRO A 384 -5.53 -8.59 -35.32
CA PRO A 384 -6.62 -8.66 -34.35
C PRO A 384 -6.74 -9.99 -33.58
N ALA A 385 -6.19 -11.07 -34.15
CA ALA A 385 -6.13 -12.40 -33.54
C ALA A 385 -4.74 -12.72 -32.94
N CYS A 386 -3.96 -11.69 -32.55
CA CYS A 386 -2.74 -11.89 -31.77
C CYS A 386 -3.08 -12.42 -30.35
N ASP A 387 -2.21 -13.29 -29.83
CA ASP A 387 -2.28 -13.88 -28.49
C ASP A 387 -1.07 -13.52 -27.62
N GLY A 388 -0.10 -12.77 -28.18
CA GLY A 388 1.16 -12.41 -27.55
C GLY A 388 2.22 -13.51 -27.55
N VAL A 389 1.79 -14.78 -27.44
CA VAL A 389 2.65 -15.94 -27.19
C VAL A 389 3.11 -16.61 -28.49
N ALA A 390 2.19 -16.98 -29.38
CA ALA A 390 2.48 -17.56 -30.69
C ALA A 390 2.43 -16.51 -31.80
N VAL A 391 1.53 -15.54 -31.67
CA VAL A 391 1.37 -14.39 -32.56
C VAL A 391 1.48 -13.11 -31.72
N PRO A 392 2.68 -12.48 -31.67
CA PRO A 392 2.88 -11.23 -30.95
C PRO A 392 1.95 -10.12 -31.42
N CYS A 393 1.44 -9.34 -30.46
CA CYS A 393 0.63 -8.16 -30.74
C CYS A 393 1.49 -6.96 -31.15
N SER A 394 0.82 -5.96 -31.72
CA SER A 394 1.35 -4.62 -31.96
C SER A 394 0.20 -3.60 -31.93
N TYR A 395 0.49 -2.36 -31.53
CA TYR A 395 -0.52 -1.32 -31.34
C TYR A 395 -0.15 -0.03 -32.11
N GLY A 396 -1.12 0.49 -32.88
CA GLY A 396 -0.96 1.63 -33.79
C GLY A 396 -0.87 2.98 -33.06
N PRO A 397 -1.98 3.71 -32.84
CA PRO A 397 -2.01 4.74 -31.82
C PRO A 397 -1.85 4.06 -30.45
N ILE A 398 -1.04 4.65 -29.58
CA ILE A 398 -0.74 4.15 -28.24
C ILE A 398 -0.29 5.32 -27.38
N GLY A 399 -0.66 5.30 -26.11
CA GLY A 399 -0.46 6.42 -25.20
C GLY A 399 -1.75 7.17 -24.88
N ALA A 400 -1.88 7.59 -23.63
CA ALA A 400 -2.96 8.44 -23.18
C ALA A 400 -2.95 9.82 -23.84
N ILE A 401 -4.12 10.44 -23.94
CA ILE A 401 -4.27 11.78 -24.50
C ILE A 401 -4.00 12.81 -23.38
N GLY A 402 -2.83 13.45 -23.43
CA GLY A 402 -2.41 14.48 -22.49
C GLY A 402 -3.15 15.81 -22.71
N ILE A 403 -3.66 16.42 -21.64
CA ILE A 403 -4.41 17.68 -21.67
C ILE A 403 -3.79 18.77 -20.78
N ALA A 404 -3.55 19.95 -21.35
CA ALA A 404 -3.22 21.19 -20.64
C ALA A 404 -4.49 21.86 -20.07
N ILE A 405 -4.86 21.51 -18.84
CA ILE A 405 -6.17 21.83 -18.25
C ILE A 405 -6.38 23.31 -17.94
N ASP A 406 -5.31 24.00 -17.55
CA ASP A 406 -5.27 25.45 -17.32
C ASP A 406 -5.54 26.25 -18.59
N ARG A 407 -5.01 25.79 -19.72
CA ARG A 407 -5.29 26.38 -21.04
C ARG A 407 -6.68 26.02 -21.56
N LEU A 408 -7.16 24.79 -21.32
CA LEU A 408 -8.48 24.36 -21.76
C LEU A 408 -9.59 25.13 -21.03
N LEU A 409 -9.48 25.30 -19.71
CA LEU A 409 -10.35 26.15 -18.89
C LEU A 409 -10.32 27.63 -19.33
N ALA A 410 -9.14 28.17 -19.62
CA ALA A 410 -9.00 29.54 -20.13
C ALA A 410 -9.57 29.72 -21.56
N THR A 411 -9.62 28.65 -22.36
CA THR A 411 -10.16 28.66 -23.73
C THR A 411 -11.69 28.53 -23.73
N GLU A 412 -12.22 27.41 -23.23
CA GLU A 412 -13.65 27.06 -23.35
C GLU A 412 -14.54 27.78 -22.33
N ARG A 413 -14.00 28.04 -21.13
CA ARG A 413 -14.76 28.52 -19.98
C ARG A 413 -14.41 29.98 -19.62
N ARG A 414 -13.34 30.51 -20.20
CA ARG A 414 -12.65 31.76 -19.79
C ARG A 414 -12.28 31.78 -18.31
N ASN A 415 -12.16 30.60 -17.70
CA ASN A 415 -11.83 30.44 -16.30
C ASN A 415 -10.31 30.53 -16.12
N VAL A 416 -9.87 31.54 -15.37
CA VAL A 416 -8.46 31.87 -15.16
C VAL A 416 -8.04 31.69 -13.69
N THR A 417 -8.76 30.85 -12.94
CA THR A 417 -8.40 30.50 -11.55
C THR A 417 -6.96 30.01 -11.46
N ALA A 418 -6.25 30.41 -10.40
CA ALA A 418 -4.91 29.92 -10.10
C ALA A 418 -5.01 28.66 -9.24
N PHE A 419 -4.60 27.53 -9.79
CA PHE A 419 -4.59 26.23 -9.13
C PHE A 419 -3.36 25.43 -9.55
N ASP A 420 -3.02 24.41 -8.76
CA ASP A 420 -2.05 23.37 -9.08
C ASP A 420 -2.74 22.01 -9.07
N VAL A 421 -2.18 21.02 -9.78
CA VAL A 421 -2.70 19.64 -9.81
C VAL A 421 -1.56 18.63 -9.68
N GLN A 422 -1.85 17.46 -9.10
CA GLN A 422 -1.07 16.26 -9.44
C GLN A 422 -1.59 15.73 -10.78
N ALA A 423 -0.67 15.39 -11.69
CA ALA A 423 -1.03 14.90 -13.03
C ALA A 423 -1.48 13.44 -13.00
N GLY A 424 -2.50 13.09 -13.80
CA GLY A 424 -3.09 11.75 -13.87
C GLY A 424 -4.44 11.75 -14.57
N ASN A 425 -5.15 10.61 -14.60
CA ASN A 425 -6.56 10.58 -15.01
C ASN A 425 -7.47 11.27 -13.97
N THR A 426 -7.06 11.19 -12.70
CA THR A 426 -7.91 11.56 -11.56
C THR A 426 -7.27 12.69 -10.74
N PRO A 427 -7.08 13.89 -11.32
CA PRO A 427 -6.26 14.94 -10.73
C PRO A 427 -6.95 15.60 -9.52
N PRO A 428 -6.28 15.69 -8.35
CA PRO A 428 -6.67 16.60 -7.28
C PRO A 428 -6.29 18.04 -7.63
N PHE A 429 -7.26 18.96 -7.57
CA PHE A 429 -7.08 20.39 -7.78
C PHE A 429 -6.86 21.13 -6.46
N TYR A 430 -5.74 21.83 -6.35
CA TYR A 430 -5.38 22.68 -5.22
C TYR A 430 -5.48 24.15 -5.63
N ILE A 431 -6.58 24.82 -5.25
CA ILE A 431 -6.79 26.24 -5.57
C ILE A 431 -5.91 27.10 -4.66
N ARG A 432 -5.07 27.95 -5.27
CA ARG A 432 -4.10 28.80 -4.53
C ARG A 432 -4.84 29.79 -3.61
N GLY A 433 -4.26 30.04 -2.44
CA GLY A 433 -4.93 30.80 -1.37
C GLY A 433 -5.96 30.00 -0.56
N ASN A 434 -6.20 28.73 -0.90
CA ASN A 434 -7.05 27.78 -0.16
C ASN A 434 -8.46 28.28 0.23
N PRO A 435 -9.32 28.69 -0.73
CA PRO A 435 -10.70 29.09 -0.47
C PRO A 435 -11.58 27.95 0.08
N LEU A 436 -12.77 28.31 0.58
CA LEU A 436 -13.78 27.38 1.07
C LEU A 436 -14.48 26.63 -0.09
N SER A 437 -15.11 25.48 0.21
CA SER A 437 -15.86 24.67 -0.77
C SER A 437 -17.09 25.39 -1.35
N THR A 438 -17.63 26.36 -0.60
CA THR A 438 -18.77 27.21 -0.97
C THR A 438 -18.36 28.58 -1.51
N ASP A 439 -17.05 28.86 -1.61
CA ASP A 439 -16.56 30.11 -2.23
C ASP A 439 -16.94 30.15 -3.72
N PRO A 440 -17.47 31.26 -4.26
CA PRO A 440 -17.86 31.37 -5.66
C PRO A 440 -16.78 30.93 -6.66
N LEU A 441 -15.51 31.20 -6.38
CA LEU A 441 -14.39 30.80 -7.24
C LEU A 441 -14.21 29.26 -7.24
N THR A 442 -14.29 28.62 -6.07
CA THR A 442 -14.28 27.15 -5.94
C THR A 442 -15.48 26.53 -6.67
N ARG A 443 -16.68 27.10 -6.47
CA ARG A 443 -17.93 26.66 -7.10
C ARG A 443 -17.84 26.74 -8.63
N THR A 444 -17.38 27.88 -9.17
CA THR A 444 -17.22 28.07 -10.62
C THR A 444 -16.17 27.12 -11.20
N LEU A 445 -15.00 26.93 -10.57
CA LEU A 445 -14.00 25.98 -11.06
C LEU A 445 -14.54 24.53 -11.10
N ALA A 446 -15.16 24.05 -10.02
CA ALA A 446 -15.71 22.70 -9.96
C ALA A 446 -16.81 22.47 -11.02
N GLN A 447 -17.68 23.47 -11.22
CA GLN A 447 -18.69 23.44 -12.27
C GLN A 447 -18.11 23.49 -13.68
N ASP A 448 -17.03 24.24 -13.91
CA ASP A 448 -16.40 24.37 -15.22
C ASP A 448 -15.63 23.13 -15.62
N VAL A 449 -14.86 22.53 -14.70
CA VAL A 449 -14.21 21.23 -14.88
C VAL A 449 -15.24 20.16 -15.26
N GLY A 450 -16.42 20.16 -14.62
CA GLY A 450 -17.52 19.26 -14.96
C GLY A 450 -18.23 19.50 -16.31
N LYS A 451 -17.82 20.52 -17.08
CA LYS A 451 -18.43 20.94 -18.37
C LYS A 451 -17.47 20.89 -19.56
N LEU A 452 -16.20 20.53 -19.36
CA LEU A 452 -15.19 20.50 -20.42
C LEU A 452 -15.49 19.43 -21.47
N GLY A 453 -15.36 19.82 -22.75
CA GLY A 453 -15.30 18.90 -23.88
C GLY A 453 -13.88 18.83 -24.44
N VAL A 454 -13.62 17.84 -25.29
CA VAL A 454 -12.38 17.76 -26.07
C VAL A 454 -12.64 17.08 -27.40
N VAL A 455 -11.91 17.50 -28.45
CA VAL A 455 -11.85 16.73 -29.69
C VAL A 455 -10.72 15.70 -29.56
N ASN A 456 -11.08 14.44 -29.62
CA ASN A 456 -10.17 13.31 -29.50
C ASN A 456 -9.22 13.25 -30.72
N PRO A 457 -7.89 13.38 -30.55
CA PRO A 457 -6.95 13.41 -31.66
C PRO A 457 -6.76 12.06 -32.36
N VAL A 458 -7.26 10.96 -31.79
CA VAL A 458 -7.21 9.61 -32.37
C VAL A 458 -8.49 9.27 -33.12
N THR A 459 -9.66 9.61 -32.57
CA THR A 459 -10.97 9.22 -33.14
C THR A 459 -11.68 10.33 -33.92
N GLY A 460 -11.26 11.59 -33.76
CA GLY A 460 -11.91 12.77 -34.35
C GLY A 460 -13.28 13.13 -33.75
N LYS A 461 -13.72 12.41 -32.70
CA LYS A 461 -14.99 12.65 -32.00
C LYS A 461 -14.85 13.73 -30.94
N SER A 462 -15.97 14.31 -30.51
CA SER A 462 -16.04 15.14 -29.31
C SER A 462 -16.38 14.27 -28.10
N ASP A 463 -15.43 14.16 -27.17
CA ASP A 463 -15.61 13.42 -25.92
C ASP A 463 -15.94 14.41 -24.78
N ARG A 464 -16.68 13.94 -23.76
CA ARG A 464 -16.90 14.69 -22.52
C ARG A 464 -15.78 14.36 -21.54
N LEU A 465 -14.92 15.33 -21.25
CA LEU A 465 -13.66 15.09 -20.54
C LEU A 465 -13.84 14.63 -19.08
N THR A 466 -14.95 14.96 -18.43
CA THR A 466 -15.16 14.72 -16.99
C THR A 466 -16.34 13.79 -16.74
N SER A 467 -16.07 12.57 -16.30
CA SER A 467 -17.09 11.55 -15.99
C SER A 467 -17.80 11.88 -14.66
N MET A 468 -17.03 12.04 -13.58
CA MET A 468 -17.50 12.37 -12.23
C MET A 468 -16.63 13.45 -11.57
N VAL A 469 -17.16 14.08 -10.51
CA VAL A 469 -16.45 15.08 -9.70
C VAL A 469 -16.76 14.86 -8.22
N ALA A 470 -15.72 14.77 -7.39
CA ALA A 470 -15.81 14.84 -5.94
C ALA A 470 -15.33 16.21 -5.43
N ASP A 471 -15.98 16.72 -4.40
CA ASP A 471 -15.49 17.87 -3.60
C ASP A 471 -14.85 17.38 -2.30
N ARG A 472 -14.51 18.30 -1.40
CA ARG A 472 -13.98 18.00 -0.06
C ARG A 472 -14.87 17.09 0.79
N ALA A 473 -16.20 17.20 0.66
CA ALA A 473 -17.13 16.40 1.46
C ALA A 473 -17.22 14.98 0.90
N GLN A 474 -17.28 14.82 -0.42
CA GLN A 474 -17.20 13.51 -1.07
C GLN A 474 -15.85 12.83 -0.87
N MET A 475 -14.75 13.59 -0.94
CA MET A 475 -13.41 13.05 -0.65
C MET A 475 -13.32 12.56 0.79
N GLN A 476 -13.84 13.30 1.78
CA GLN A 476 -13.92 12.82 3.16
C GLN A 476 -14.74 11.52 3.27
N PHE A 477 -15.82 11.40 2.48
CA PHE A 477 -16.66 10.22 2.43
C PHE A 477 -16.04 9.01 1.69
N MET A 478 -14.96 9.21 0.93
CA MET A 478 -14.19 8.16 0.24
C MET A 478 -12.80 7.92 0.86
N HIS A 479 -12.60 8.26 2.14
CA HIS A 479 -11.31 8.13 2.85
C HIS A 479 -10.15 8.94 2.23
N MET A 480 -10.45 10.04 1.54
CA MET A 480 -9.45 10.82 0.79
C MET A 480 -8.93 12.08 1.51
N VAL A 481 -9.18 12.25 2.82
CA VAL A 481 -8.90 13.50 3.56
C VAL A 481 -8.20 13.22 4.90
N THR A 482 -6.93 13.62 5.00
CA THR A 482 -6.09 13.39 6.20
C THR A 482 -6.42 14.28 7.38
N ALA A 483 -5.86 13.95 8.56
CA ALA A 483 -5.81 14.83 9.73
C ALA A 483 -5.00 16.15 9.55
N SER A 484 -4.44 16.42 8.36
CA SER A 484 -3.90 17.72 7.98
C SER A 484 -4.82 18.42 6.96
N PRO A 485 -5.57 19.47 7.37
CA PRO A 485 -6.38 20.28 6.45
C PRO A 485 -5.57 20.95 5.33
N ALA A 486 -4.25 21.08 5.50
CA ALA A 486 -3.36 21.59 4.46
C ALA A 486 -3.23 20.65 3.27
N ARG A 487 -3.42 19.33 3.45
CA ARG A 487 -3.28 18.32 2.39
C ARG A 487 -4.55 18.13 1.55
N THR A 488 -5.65 18.79 1.91
CA THR A 488 -6.98 18.56 1.35
C THR A 488 -7.21 19.37 0.06
N PRO A 489 -7.26 18.75 -1.14
CA PRO A 489 -7.59 19.48 -2.37
C PRO A 489 -9.04 20.00 -2.34
N HIS A 490 -9.40 20.86 -3.28
CA HIS A 490 -10.74 21.44 -3.40
C HIS A 490 -11.70 20.53 -4.16
N VAL A 491 -11.19 19.96 -5.24
CA VAL A 491 -11.93 19.16 -6.23
C VAL A 491 -11.06 17.99 -6.64
N LEU A 492 -11.64 16.80 -6.75
CA LEU A 492 -11.06 15.65 -7.43
C LEU A 492 -11.93 15.34 -8.65
N MET A 493 -11.31 15.44 -9.82
CA MET A 493 -11.93 15.10 -11.10
C MET A 493 -11.70 13.62 -11.39
N PHE A 494 -12.70 12.91 -11.87
CA PHE A 494 -12.51 11.65 -12.59
C PHE A 494 -12.68 11.98 -14.08
N ALA A 495 -11.60 11.86 -14.85
CA ALA A 495 -11.66 12.15 -16.28
C ALA A 495 -12.41 11.05 -17.05
N ASP A 496 -12.48 11.20 -18.36
CA ASP A 496 -12.64 10.07 -19.28
C ASP A 496 -11.35 9.20 -19.25
N PRO A 497 -11.45 7.87 -19.23
CA PRO A 497 -10.29 6.98 -19.05
C PRO A 497 -9.14 7.14 -20.06
N ASP A 498 -9.36 7.63 -21.28
CA ASP A 498 -8.31 7.73 -22.31
C ASP A 498 -7.37 8.93 -22.10
N TYR A 499 -7.63 9.78 -21.11
CA TYR A 499 -6.98 11.09 -20.93
C TYR A 499 -6.08 11.18 -19.69
N ILE A 500 -5.01 11.97 -19.78
CA ILE A 500 -4.19 12.39 -18.62
C ILE A 500 -4.17 13.91 -18.53
N ILE A 501 -4.61 14.41 -17.38
CA ILE A 501 -4.72 15.83 -17.08
C ILE A 501 -3.40 16.34 -16.50
N ARG A 502 -2.93 17.49 -16.97
CA ARG A 502 -1.72 18.19 -16.49
C ARG A 502 -1.90 19.71 -16.63
N THR A 503 -1.12 20.51 -15.91
CA THR A 503 -1.02 21.96 -16.16
C THR A 503 0.11 22.26 -17.15
N ALA A 504 -0.02 23.36 -17.90
CA ALA A 504 1.01 23.89 -18.79
C ALA A 504 1.66 25.19 -18.24
N ALA A 505 1.28 25.63 -17.04
CA ALA A 505 1.62 26.92 -16.45
C ALA A 505 1.28 28.10 -17.38
N SER A 506 0.18 27.98 -18.14
CA SER A 506 -0.13 28.86 -19.26
C SER A 506 -1.63 29.09 -19.43
N ARG A 507 -1.99 30.23 -20.00
CA ARG A 507 -3.37 30.61 -20.38
C ARG A 507 -3.49 30.95 -21.86
N ALA A 508 -2.51 30.54 -22.68
CA ALA A 508 -2.59 30.69 -24.12
C ALA A 508 -3.77 29.87 -24.67
N ASP A 509 -4.55 30.46 -25.58
CA ASP A 509 -5.71 29.82 -26.20
C ASP A 509 -5.31 28.49 -26.87
N CYS A 510 -6.18 27.48 -26.85
CA CYS A 510 -5.85 26.13 -27.35
C CYS A 510 -5.67 26.05 -28.87
N ALA A 511 -6.06 27.08 -29.63
CA ALA A 511 -5.70 27.23 -31.04
C ALA A 511 -4.22 27.60 -31.27
N GLN A 512 -3.48 28.00 -30.23
CA GLN A 512 -2.06 28.38 -30.33
C GLN A 512 -1.14 27.18 -30.01
N PRO A 513 0.00 27.01 -30.71
CA PRO A 513 0.94 25.92 -30.45
C PRO A 513 1.70 26.09 -29.11
N PRO A 514 2.11 24.99 -28.44
CA PRO A 514 1.75 23.60 -28.74
C PRO A 514 0.25 23.35 -28.48
N ALA A 515 -0.34 22.32 -29.08
CA ALA A 515 -1.75 22.00 -28.86
C ALA A 515 -2.04 21.72 -27.37
N CYS A 516 -3.25 22.05 -26.90
CA CYS A 516 -3.69 21.70 -25.54
C CYS A 516 -3.92 20.19 -25.34
N ILE A 517 -4.07 19.43 -26.44
CA ILE A 517 -4.48 18.03 -26.46
C ILE A 517 -3.50 17.29 -27.37
N ALA A 518 -2.83 16.26 -26.88
CA ALA A 518 -1.87 15.47 -27.66
C ALA A 518 -1.73 14.03 -27.12
N VAL A 519 -1.55 13.04 -28.01
CA VAL A 519 -1.24 11.66 -27.62
C VAL A 519 0.17 11.59 -27.03
N ASN A 520 0.32 10.91 -25.89
CA ASN A 520 1.59 10.73 -25.19
C ASN A 520 2.05 9.26 -25.21
N PRO A 521 2.80 8.80 -26.23
CA PRO A 521 3.19 7.38 -26.37
C PRO A 521 4.06 6.86 -25.23
N ASP A 522 4.68 7.77 -24.47
CA ASP A 522 5.47 7.50 -23.26
C ASP A 522 4.58 7.16 -22.04
N THR A 523 3.24 7.12 -22.19
CA THR A 523 2.30 6.77 -21.11
C THR A 523 1.11 5.98 -21.66
N ALA A 524 1.36 4.71 -22.01
CA ALA A 524 0.35 3.78 -22.51
C ALA A 524 -0.47 3.08 -21.41
N TRP A 525 -0.15 3.34 -20.14
CA TRP A 525 -0.80 2.75 -18.97
C TRP A 525 -1.21 3.88 -18.02
N VAL A 526 -2.47 3.86 -17.57
CA VAL A 526 -3.14 5.00 -16.91
C VAL A 526 -3.88 4.52 -15.67
N ARG A 527 -3.76 5.23 -14.54
CA ARG A 527 -4.41 4.91 -13.26
C ARG A 527 -5.45 5.92 -12.79
N GLY A 528 -6.37 5.43 -11.98
CA GLY A 528 -7.36 6.20 -11.22
C GLY A 528 -8.78 6.21 -11.79
N ASP A 529 -9.04 5.53 -12.91
CA ASP A 529 -10.37 5.51 -13.53
C ASP A 529 -11.33 4.52 -12.82
N ILE A 530 -12.61 4.88 -12.77
CA ILE A 530 -13.60 4.13 -11.96
C ILE A 530 -13.84 2.73 -12.52
N ALA A 531 -13.78 2.52 -13.83
CA ALA A 531 -14.04 1.22 -14.45
C ALA A 531 -12.87 0.25 -14.20
N GLN A 532 -11.63 0.75 -14.32
CA GLN A 532 -10.41 0.03 -13.91
C GLN A 532 -10.49 -0.49 -12.47
N ILE A 533 -10.79 0.38 -11.51
CA ILE A 533 -10.72 0.04 -10.09
C ILE A 533 -11.79 -1.01 -9.73
N LEU A 534 -12.94 -0.95 -10.40
CA LEU A 534 -14.00 -1.97 -10.29
C LEU A 534 -13.73 -3.25 -11.08
N GLY A 535 -12.84 -3.20 -12.08
CA GLY A 535 -12.31 -4.38 -12.77
C GLY A 535 -11.44 -5.28 -11.90
N GLY A 536 -11.14 -4.85 -10.67
CA GLY A 536 -10.51 -5.65 -9.64
C GLY A 536 -9.01 -5.83 -9.79
N SER A 537 -8.43 -6.41 -8.76
CA SER A 537 -7.04 -6.80 -8.62
C SER A 537 -7.01 -8.23 -8.04
N TRP A 538 -5.85 -8.71 -7.57
CA TRP A 538 -5.73 -10.02 -6.93
C TRP A 538 -4.87 -9.97 -5.67
N PHE A 539 -4.88 -11.04 -4.88
CA PHE A 539 -3.86 -11.30 -3.86
C PHE A 539 -3.53 -12.79 -3.83
N GLY A 540 -2.33 -13.15 -3.39
CA GLY A 540 -1.88 -14.52 -3.20
C GLY A 540 -1.35 -14.74 -1.78
N MET A 541 -1.74 -15.85 -1.16
CA MET A 541 -1.16 -16.30 0.11
C MET A 541 -0.83 -17.79 0.03
N ALA A 542 0.32 -18.19 0.56
CA ALA A 542 0.73 -19.59 0.63
C ALA A 542 1.59 -19.85 1.87
N GLY A 543 1.29 -20.89 2.63
CA GLY A 543 1.98 -21.18 3.89
C GLY A 543 1.12 -21.91 4.92
N PRO A 544 1.68 -22.22 6.10
CA PRO A 544 0.95 -22.92 7.16
C PRO A 544 -0.28 -22.13 7.61
N GLY A 545 -1.46 -22.76 7.63
CA GLY A 545 -2.71 -22.13 8.05
C GLY A 545 -3.48 -21.37 6.96
N ILE A 546 -2.93 -21.29 5.73
CA ILE A 546 -3.67 -20.81 4.56
C ILE A 546 -4.59 -21.93 4.04
N ALA A 547 -5.83 -21.61 3.75
CA ALA A 547 -6.76 -22.57 3.15
C ALA A 547 -6.34 -22.88 1.71
N HIS A 548 -5.97 -24.14 1.44
CA HIS A 548 -5.77 -24.60 0.07
C HIS A 548 -7.08 -24.46 -0.73
N ARG A 549 -7.07 -23.57 -1.72
CA ARG A 549 -8.23 -23.21 -2.56
C ARG A 549 -7.89 -23.06 -4.03
N GLY A 550 -6.61 -22.90 -4.39
CA GLY A 550 -6.24 -22.50 -5.74
C GLY A 550 -6.67 -21.06 -6.02
N GLU A 551 -7.14 -20.78 -7.23
CA GLU A 551 -7.63 -19.46 -7.63
C GLU A 551 -9.16 -19.37 -7.45
N THR A 552 -9.66 -18.35 -6.74
CA THR A 552 -11.10 -18.20 -6.43
C THR A 552 -11.56 -16.72 -6.36
N PRO A 553 -12.76 -16.40 -6.91
CA PRO A 553 -13.41 -15.10 -6.75
C PRO A 553 -14.33 -15.01 -5.52
N ASP A 554 -14.48 -16.08 -4.73
CA ASP A 554 -15.48 -16.19 -3.66
C ASP A 554 -15.19 -15.25 -2.46
N ILE A 555 -13.92 -14.84 -2.32
CA ILE A 555 -13.43 -14.01 -1.21
C ILE A 555 -13.31 -12.55 -1.65
N LEU A 556 -14.36 -11.77 -1.38
CA LEU A 556 -14.33 -10.31 -1.46
C LEU A 556 -13.28 -9.75 -0.49
N SER A 557 -12.28 -9.04 -1.00
CA SER A 557 -11.11 -8.61 -0.24
C SER A 557 -10.56 -7.26 -0.69
N HIS A 558 -9.95 -6.52 0.23
CA HIS A 558 -9.31 -5.23 -0.01
C HIS A 558 -7.84 -5.30 0.40
N HIS A 559 -6.97 -4.48 -0.17
CA HIS A 559 -5.56 -4.36 0.26
C HIS A 559 -5.41 -4.24 1.80
N ALA A 560 -6.34 -3.50 2.44
CA ALA A 560 -6.34 -3.28 3.89
C ALA A 560 -6.54 -4.56 4.72
N ASP A 561 -7.05 -5.65 4.14
CA ASP A 561 -7.28 -6.90 4.86
C ASP A 561 -6.02 -7.74 5.06
N LEU A 562 -5.00 -7.54 4.22
CA LEU A 562 -3.82 -8.42 4.18
C LEU A 562 -3.01 -8.30 5.47
N ARG A 563 -2.86 -7.09 6.02
CA ARG A 563 -2.21 -6.83 7.30
C ARG A 563 -2.86 -7.56 8.49
N PRO A 564 -4.14 -7.34 8.83
CA PRO A 564 -4.78 -8.05 9.94
C PRO A 564 -4.85 -9.57 9.71
N THR A 565 -5.03 -10.02 8.46
CA THR A 565 -5.01 -11.45 8.12
C THR A 565 -3.65 -12.10 8.42
N MET A 566 -2.56 -11.44 8.03
CA MET A 566 -1.20 -11.87 8.35
C MET A 566 -0.93 -11.85 9.86
N LEU A 567 -1.26 -10.78 10.57
CA LEU A 567 -1.00 -10.69 12.01
C LEU A 567 -1.78 -11.73 12.82
N ALA A 568 -3.03 -12.02 12.43
CA ALA A 568 -3.86 -13.04 13.08
C ALA A 568 -3.26 -14.46 12.95
N LEU A 569 -2.69 -14.79 11.79
CA LEU A 569 -1.95 -16.05 11.58
C LEU A 569 -0.67 -16.16 12.41
N LEU A 570 -0.06 -15.03 12.77
CA LEU A 570 1.21 -14.95 13.47
C LEU A 570 1.06 -14.77 14.98
N GLY A 571 -0.17 -14.60 15.49
CA GLY A 571 -0.42 -14.28 16.91
C GLY A 571 0.18 -12.93 17.33
N LEU A 572 0.22 -11.98 16.40
CA LEU A 572 0.73 -10.61 16.58
C LEU A 572 -0.43 -9.60 16.46
N THR A 573 -0.19 -8.35 16.84
CA THR A 573 -1.15 -7.24 16.69
C THR A 573 -0.42 -5.91 16.53
N ASP A 574 -0.98 -5.01 15.72
CA ASP A 574 -0.65 -3.59 15.76
C ASP A 574 -1.27 -2.91 16.99
N ARG A 575 -0.93 -1.64 17.22
CA ARG A 575 -1.37 -0.83 18.37
C ARG A 575 -2.52 0.14 18.05
N TYR A 576 -3.25 -0.15 16.97
CA TYR A 576 -4.42 0.59 16.49
C TYR A 576 -5.52 -0.40 16.02
N ILE A 577 -6.72 0.11 15.77
CA ILE A 577 -7.81 -0.65 15.12
C ILE A 577 -7.70 -0.48 13.60
N HIS A 578 -7.69 -1.59 12.86
CA HIS A 578 -7.57 -1.63 11.40
C HIS A 578 -8.85 -1.10 10.71
N ASP A 579 -8.75 -0.73 9.44
CA ASP A 579 -9.91 -0.51 8.57
C ASP A 579 -10.33 -1.79 7.83
N GLY A 580 -9.35 -2.60 7.41
CA GLY A 580 -9.56 -3.94 6.87
C GLY A 580 -9.85 -5.00 7.93
N VAL A 581 -10.11 -6.23 7.48
CA VAL A 581 -10.61 -7.34 8.31
C VAL A 581 -9.77 -8.62 8.10
N VAL A 582 -9.83 -9.56 9.05
CA VAL A 582 -9.23 -10.89 8.84
C VAL A 582 -10.01 -11.65 7.77
N LEU A 583 -9.35 -12.07 6.70
CA LEU A 583 -9.91 -12.91 5.64
C LEU A 583 -10.10 -14.36 6.14
N VAL A 584 -11.01 -14.58 7.09
CA VAL A 584 -11.22 -15.89 7.72
C VAL A 584 -11.45 -17.01 6.70
N ASP A 585 -12.04 -16.71 5.53
CA ASP A 585 -12.28 -17.68 4.47
C ASP A 585 -11.07 -17.99 3.56
N ALA A 586 -10.00 -17.20 3.64
CA ALA A 586 -8.69 -17.55 3.11
C ALA A 586 -7.88 -18.44 4.08
N LEU A 587 -8.35 -18.63 5.32
CA LEU A 587 -7.62 -19.30 6.39
C LEU A 587 -8.25 -20.64 6.81
N GLU A 588 -7.40 -21.59 7.19
CA GLU A 588 -7.83 -22.84 7.80
C GLU A 588 -8.50 -22.57 9.15
N ALA A 589 -9.65 -23.21 9.40
CA ALA A 589 -10.36 -23.06 10.68
C ALA A 589 -9.51 -23.46 11.90
N GLY A 590 -8.53 -24.35 11.71
CA GLY A 590 -7.55 -24.69 12.73
C GLY A 590 -6.58 -23.55 13.05
N ALA A 591 -6.13 -22.78 12.06
CA ALA A 591 -5.09 -21.75 12.25
C ALA A 591 -5.61 -20.47 12.94
N LEU A 592 -6.91 -20.23 12.90
CA LEU A 592 -7.57 -19.06 13.50
C LEU A 592 -7.47 -19.05 15.06
N PRO A 593 -7.51 -17.84 15.68
CA PRO A 593 -7.91 -17.65 17.08
C PRO A 593 -9.25 -18.35 17.38
N ALA A 594 -9.44 -18.80 18.63
CA ALA A 594 -10.62 -19.60 19.00
C ALA A 594 -11.94 -18.83 18.80
N GLU A 595 -11.91 -17.52 19.06
CA GLU A 595 -12.99 -16.56 18.89
C GLU A 595 -13.40 -16.44 17.40
N LEU A 596 -12.42 -16.46 16.49
CA LEU A 596 -12.67 -16.44 15.04
C LEU A 596 -13.06 -17.82 14.49
N ALA A 597 -12.57 -18.90 15.10
CA ALA A 597 -12.88 -20.27 14.68
C ALA A 597 -14.31 -20.70 15.07
N ASN A 598 -14.75 -20.35 16.28
CA ASN A 598 -16.05 -20.74 16.82
C ASN A 598 -17.21 -19.94 16.19
N ASP A 599 -17.07 -18.61 16.07
CA ASP A 599 -18.10 -17.69 15.58
C ASP A 599 -17.86 -17.24 14.13
N ARG A 600 -17.17 -18.06 13.33
CA ARG A 600 -16.66 -17.72 11.98
C ARG A 600 -17.71 -17.10 11.04
N GLU A 601 -18.94 -17.61 11.06
CA GLU A 601 -20.06 -17.07 10.28
C GLU A 601 -20.47 -15.67 10.74
N THR A 602 -20.66 -15.48 12.05
CA THR A 602 -20.95 -14.16 12.66
C THR A 602 -19.84 -13.15 12.35
N TYR A 603 -18.57 -13.57 12.36
CA TYR A 603 -17.45 -12.73 11.98
C TYR A 603 -17.50 -12.37 10.49
N ARG A 604 -17.60 -13.36 9.60
CA ARG A 604 -17.63 -13.20 8.14
C ARG A 604 -18.72 -12.23 7.69
N ASP A 605 -19.92 -12.36 8.25
CA ASP A 605 -21.07 -11.54 7.84
C ASP A 605 -20.97 -10.10 8.36
N LEU A 606 -20.41 -9.91 9.56
CA LEU A 606 -20.11 -8.59 10.10
C LEU A 606 -18.93 -7.91 9.36
N ALA A 607 -17.91 -8.67 8.98
CA ALA A 607 -16.77 -8.23 8.18
C ALA A 607 -17.19 -7.83 6.76
N ARG A 608 -18.14 -8.57 6.15
CA ARG A 608 -18.79 -8.17 4.89
C ARG A 608 -19.55 -6.87 5.05
N ALA A 609 -20.30 -6.68 6.15
CA ALA A 609 -21.01 -5.42 6.42
C ALA A 609 -20.06 -4.23 6.63
N ALA A 610 -18.90 -4.44 7.27
CA ALA A 610 -17.84 -3.42 7.39
C ALA A 610 -17.38 -2.96 6.00
N LYS A 611 -16.97 -3.90 5.14
CA LYS A 611 -16.53 -3.63 3.76
C LYS A 611 -17.58 -2.85 2.97
N THR A 612 -18.84 -3.29 2.98
CA THR A 612 -19.92 -2.63 2.21
C THR A 612 -20.10 -1.15 2.54
N ILE A 613 -19.85 -0.73 3.79
CA ILE A 613 -19.99 0.68 4.20
C ILE A 613 -18.68 1.48 4.21
N ASN A 614 -17.52 0.80 4.29
CA ASN A 614 -16.22 1.45 4.45
C ASN A 614 -15.41 1.51 3.15
N ASP A 615 -15.67 0.62 2.19
CA ASP A 615 -15.01 0.61 0.88
C ASP A 615 -15.11 2.00 0.21
N PRO A 616 -13.97 2.69 0.02
CA PRO A 616 -13.89 4.00 -0.62
C PRO A 616 -14.61 4.14 -1.97
N LEU A 617 -14.61 3.09 -2.81
CA LEU A 617 -15.31 3.05 -4.10
C LEU A 617 -16.29 1.86 -4.20
N GLY A 618 -16.74 1.34 -3.06
CA GLY A 618 -17.86 0.43 -2.96
C GLY A 618 -19.19 1.10 -3.35
N GLN A 619 -20.31 0.36 -3.28
CA GLN A 619 -21.62 0.90 -3.66
C GLN A 619 -21.94 2.22 -2.94
N LEU A 620 -21.62 2.30 -1.64
CA LEU A 620 -21.84 3.50 -0.83
C LEU A 620 -21.03 4.71 -1.34
N GLY A 621 -19.72 4.53 -1.57
CA GLY A 621 -18.82 5.58 -2.07
C GLY A 621 -19.24 6.08 -3.46
N ARG A 622 -19.56 5.16 -4.39
CA ARG A 622 -20.00 5.51 -5.75
C ARG A 622 -21.35 6.23 -5.79
N ASN A 623 -22.29 5.84 -4.95
CA ASN A 623 -23.57 6.54 -4.84
C ASN A 623 -23.40 7.94 -4.22
N GLY A 624 -22.50 8.10 -3.24
CA GLY A 624 -22.02 9.42 -2.81
C GLY A 624 -21.43 10.25 -3.94
N LEU A 625 -20.61 9.65 -4.81
CA LEU A 625 -19.96 10.33 -5.94
C LEU A 625 -20.97 10.80 -7.01
N ALA A 626 -22.03 10.03 -7.24
CA ALA A 626 -23.15 10.44 -8.09
C ALA A 626 -23.92 11.64 -7.50
N LEU A 627 -24.16 11.63 -6.18
CA LEU A 627 -24.76 12.75 -5.45
C LEU A 627 -23.88 14.01 -5.53
N ALA A 628 -22.59 13.88 -5.23
CA ALA A 628 -21.60 14.95 -5.29
C ALA A 628 -21.53 15.57 -6.68
N THR A 629 -21.40 14.75 -7.73
CA THR A 629 -21.30 15.20 -9.12
C THR A 629 -22.54 16.00 -9.53
N GLN A 630 -23.74 15.58 -9.12
CA GLN A 630 -24.96 16.32 -9.43
C GLN A 630 -25.08 17.61 -8.60
N ALA A 631 -24.77 17.57 -7.30
CA ALA A 631 -24.79 18.74 -6.42
C ALA A 631 -23.79 19.82 -6.85
N ILE A 632 -22.61 19.41 -7.32
CA ILE A 632 -21.58 20.31 -7.85
C ILE A 632 -22.09 21.02 -9.10
N LYS A 633 -22.68 20.28 -10.06
CA LYS A 633 -23.32 20.82 -11.28
C LYS A 633 -24.48 21.77 -10.98
N GLY A 634 -25.18 21.58 -9.85
CA GLY A 634 -26.32 22.38 -9.41
C GLY A 634 -25.98 23.76 -8.83
N GLY A 635 -27.03 24.54 -8.55
CA GLY A 635 -26.95 25.82 -7.86
C GLY A 635 -26.81 25.69 -6.34
N ASP A 636 -26.33 26.74 -5.68
CA ASP A 636 -25.71 26.63 -4.36
C ASP A 636 -26.66 26.25 -3.21
N VAL A 637 -27.96 26.53 -3.34
CA VAL A 637 -28.98 26.04 -2.38
C VAL A 637 -29.13 24.52 -2.42
N GLY A 638 -28.95 23.90 -3.59
CA GLY A 638 -28.92 22.44 -3.74
C GLY A 638 -27.60 21.86 -3.23
N TYR A 639 -26.49 22.53 -3.54
CA TYR A 639 -25.16 22.15 -3.08
C TYR A 639 -25.01 22.19 -1.54
N GLN A 640 -25.53 23.22 -0.87
CA GLN A 640 -25.51 23.28 0.60
C GLN A 640 -26.29 22.12 1.23
N ARG A 641 -27.49 21.81 0.72
CA ARG A 641 -28.26 20.64 1.19
C ARG A 641 -27.48 19.34 1.02
N TYR A 642 -26.78 19.18 -0.10
CA TYR A 642 -25.89 18.04 -0.30
C TYR A 642 -24.77 17.99 0.76
N LEU A 643 -24.10 19.11 1.05
CA LEU A 643 -23.05 19.18 2.09
C LEU A 643 -23.60 18.78 3.47
N ASP A 644 -24.78 19.28 3.83
CA ASP A 644 -25.46 18.95 5.10
C ASP A 644 -25.78 17.43 5.17
N THR A 645 -26.35 16.88 4.08
CA THR A 645 -26.72 15.47 3.95
C THR A 645 -25.49 14.54 3.96
N ILE A 646 -24.48 14.78 3.13
CA ILE A 646 -23.30 13.91 3.05
C ILE A 646 -22.46 14.00 4.33
N GLY A 647 -22.42 15.14 5.01
CA GLY A 647 -21.80 15.28 6.32
C GLY A 647 -22.50 14.41 7.38
N ALA A 648 -23.83 14.45 7.43
CA ALA A 648 -24.62 13.61 8.33
C ALA A 648 -24.53 12.10 8.01
N ILE A 649 -24.41 11.73 6.73
CA ILE A 649 -24.14 10.34 6.30
C ILE A 649 -22.72 9.92 6.74
N THR A 650 -21.70 10.73 6.47
CA THR A 650 -20.29 10.48 6.82
C THR A 650 -20.11 10.27 8.32
N ALA A 651 -20.72 11.13 9.14
CA ALA A 651 -20.65 11.03 10.61
C ALA A 651 -21.27 9.71 11.12
N ARG A 652 -22.45 9.32 10.60
CA ARG A 652 -23.11 8.05 10.95
C ARG A 652 -22.32 6.84 10.47
N ARG A 653 -21.78 6.90 9.25
CA ARG A 653 -20.95 5.84 8.65
C ARG A 653 -19.68 5.62 9.47
N GLY A 654 -18.91 6.66 9.76
CA GLY A 654 -17.69 6.56 10.55
C GLY A 654 -17.92 6.12 12.00
N ALA A 655 -19.05 6.47 12.61
CA ALA A 655 -19.44 5.95 13.91
C ALA A 655 -19.74 4.44 13.86
N LEU A 656 -20.51 3.99 12.87
CA LEU A 656 -20.85 2.58 12.67
C LEU A 656 -19.62 1.73 12.31
N THR A 657 -18.72 2.19 11.43
CA THR A 657 -17.48 1.48 11.11
C THR A 657 -16.64 1.27 12.38
N ARG A 658 -16.39 2.31 13.18
CA ARG A 658 -15.59 2.16 14.42
C ARG A 658 -16.23 1.16 15.39
N GLU A 659 -17.55 1.18 15.51
CA GLU A 659 -18.31 0.23 16.35
C GLU A 659 -18.14 -1.21 15.85
N ILE A 660 -18.22 -1.44 14.53
CA ILE A 660 -18.01 -2.75 13.88
C ILE A 660 -16.56 -3.22 14.02
N ASN A 661 -15.58 -2.42 13.59
CA ASN A 661 -14.17 -2.80 13.60
C ASN A 661 -13.65 -3.05 15.03
N THR A 662 -14.22 -2.39 16.05
CA THR A 662 -13.95 -2.69 17.46
C THR A 662 -14.40 -4.12 17.87
N GLN A 663 -15.46 -4.67 17.25
CA GLN A 663 -15.83 -6.08 17.44
C GLN A 663 -14.88 -7.02 16.67
N LEU A 664 -14.56 -6.68 15.42
CA LEU A 664 -13.73 -7.52 14.55
C LEU A 664 -12.30 -7.66 15.09
N ASP A 665 -11.61 -6.56 15.40
CA ASP A 665 -10.29 -6.59 16.04
C ASP A 665 -10.39 -7.09 17.50
N GLY A 666 -11.54 -6.91 18.15
CA GLY A 666 -11.83 -7.50 19.44
C GLY A 666 -11.77 -9.04 19.43
N ALA A 667 -12.29 -9.66 18.38
CA ALA A 667 -12.26 -11.11 18.21
C ALA A 667 -10.95 -11.62 17.61
N ALA A 668 -10.31 -10.85 16.72
CA ALA A 668 -9.06 -11.25 16.08
C ALA A 668 -7.83 -11.14 16.99
N PHE A 669 -7.74 -10.06 17.78
CA PHE A 669 -6.53 -9.71 18.55
C PHE A 669 -6.79 -9.51 20.05
N GLY A 670 -8.05 -9.28 20.44
CA GLY A 670 -8.43 -8.88 21.80
C GLY A 670 -9.04 -9.97 22.68
N HIS A 671 -9.15 -11.22 22.23
CA HIS A 671 -9.82 -12.32 22.92
C HIS A 671 -11.27 -12.02 23.37
N ARG A 672 -12.03 -11.30 22.54
CA ARG A 672 -13.44 -10.92 22.78
C ARG A 672 -14.34 -11.50 21.68
N PRO A 673 -15.06 -12.62 21.91
CA PRO A 673 -15.96 -13.19 20.92
C PRO A 673 -17.13 -12.24 20.59
N ILE A 674 -17.60 -12.31 19.34
CA ILE A 674 -18.63 -11.39 18.83
C ILE A 674 -20.01 -11.89 19.23
N ASN A 675 -20.80 -11.06 19.93
CA ASN A 675 -22.18 -11.41 20.24
C ASN A 675 -23.06 -11.44 18.97
N PRO A 676 -23.66 -12.59 18.58
CA PRO A 676 -24.38 -12.69 17.31
C PRO A 676 -25.68 -11.86 17.21
N SER A 677 -26.32 -11.50 18.32
CA SER A 677 -27.50 -10.61 18.26
C SER A 677 -27.10 -9.15 18.04
N TYR A 678 -25.97 -8.72 18.63
CA TYR A 678 -25.40 -7.40 18.41
C TYR A 678 -24.82 -7.27 16.99
N ALA A 679 -24.10 -8.29 16.50
CA ALA A 679 -23.62 -8.33 15.12
C ALA A 679 -24.77 -8.15 14.10
N ARG A 680 -25.89 -8.85 14.27
CA ARG A 680 -27.09 -8.67 13.42
C ARG A 680 -27.65 -7.24 13.47
N ALA A 681 -27.60 -6.57 14.62
CA ALA A 681 -28.04 -5.17 14.73
C ALA A 681 -27.09 -4.20 14.00
N LEU A 682 -25.78 -4.45 14.03
CA LEU A 682 -24.78 -3.69 13.27
C LEU A 682 -24.92 -3.91 11.76
N ILE A 683 -25.09 -5.16 11.32
CA ILE A 683 -25.34 -5.53 9.92
C ILE A 683 -26.63 -4.86 9.40
N GLY A 684 -27.70 -4.87 10.21
CA GLY A 684 -28.95 -4.17 9.88
C GLY A 684 -28.78 -2.65 9.72
N ARG A 685 -28.00 -2.01 10.60
CA ARG A 685 -27.65 -0.58 10.49
C ARG A 685 -26.80 -0.29 9.25
N ALA A 686 -25.90 -1.19 8.87
CA ALA A 686 -25.10 -1.07 7.66
C ALA A 686 -25.97 -1.15 6.39
N GLY A 687 -26.86 -2.14 6.29
CA GLY A 687 -27.80 -2.27 5.17
C GLY A 687 -28.75 -1.08 5.04
N ALA A 688 -29.27 -0.56 6.16
CA ALA A 688 -30.12 0.63 6.15
C ALA A 688 -29.39 1.87 5.59
N LEU A 689 -28.11 2.05 5.94
CA LEU A 689 -27.27 3.13 5.43
C LEU A 689 -26.99 3.00 3.92
N VAL A 690 -26.76 1.78 3.42
CA VAL A 690 -26.57 1.53 1.98
C VAL A 690 -27.82 1.90 1.19
N ASN A 691 -28.99 1.49 1.66
CA ASN A 691 -30.27 1.79 1.01
C ASN A 691 -30.54 3.30 0.99
N GLU A 692 -30.34 4.01 2.11
CA GLU A 692 -30.50 5.48 2.18
C GLU A 692 -29.67 6.21 1.11
N VAL A 693 -28.43 5.77 0.86
CA VAL A 693 -27.53 6.42 -0.11
C VAL A 693 -27.82 5.98 -1.55
N GLU A 694 -28.31 4.75 -1.81
CA GLU A 694 -28.81 4.38 -3.15
C GLU A 694 -30.12 5.11 -3.49
N ASP A 695 -31.07 5.29 -2.56
CA ASP A 695 -32.31 6.04 -2.79
C ASP A 695 -32.01 7.51 -3.14
N LEU A 696 -31.11 8.14 -2.37
CA LEU A 696 -30.61 9.48 -2.66
C LEU A 696 -29.96 9.55 -4.04
N ALA A 697 -29.01 8.65 -4.36
CA ALA A 697 -28.36 8.62 -5.68
C ALA A 697 -29.34 8.29 -6.83
N GLY A 698 -30.33 7.44 -6.57
CA GLY A 698 -31.46 7.09 -7.43
C GLY A 698 -32.22 8.31 -7.91
N SER A 699 -32.51 9.22 -6.99
CA SER A 699 -33.18 10.50 -7.29
C SER A 699 -32.26 11.59 -7.87
N SER A 700 -30.93 11.47 -7.71
CA SER A 700 -29.98 12.52 -8.13
C SER A 700 -29.40 12.32 -9.53
N LEU A 701 -29.11 11.08 -9.95
CA LEU A 701 -28.40 10.82 -11.20
C LEU A 701 -28.88 9.53 -11.89
N ALA A 702 -29.27 9.69 -13.17
CA ALA A 702 -29.82 8.63 -14.00
C ALA A 702 -28.84 7.45 -14.18
N PRO A 703 -29.32 6.20 -14.34
CA PRO A 703 -28.44 5.03 -14.49
C PRO A 703 -27.42 5.16 -15.63
N ALA A 704 -27.80 5.75 -16.76
CA ALA A 704 -26.94 5.95 -17.93
C ALA A 704 -25.77 6.94 -17.69
N ASP A 705 -25.88 7.83 -16.70
CA ASP A 705 -24.80 8.75 -16.29
C ASP A 705 -23.86 8.13 -15.25
N ARG A 706 -24.08 6.88 -14.82
CA ARG A 706 -23.23 6.17 -13.85
C ARG A 706 -22.29 5.20 -14.59
N PRO A 707 -20.98 5.50 -14.73
CA PRO A 707 -20.07 4.68 -15.54
C PRO A 707 -19.91 3.24 -15.04
N TRP A 708 -20.24 2.97 -13.77
CA TRP A 708 -20.23 1.62 -13.20
C TRP A 708 -21.50 0.79 -13.48
N LYS A 709 -22.65 1.37 -13.87
CA LYS A 709 -23.86 0.57 -14.14
C LYS A 709 -23.81 -0.14 -15.51
N ALA A 710 -23.04 0.37 -16.47
CA ALA A 710 -22.75 -0.36 -17.69
C ALA A 710 -21.89 -1.63 -17.47
N ALA A 711 -21.23 -1.75 -16.32
CA ALA A 711 -20.42 -2.91 -15.94
C ALA A 711 -21.13 -3.88 -14.96
N SER A 712 -22.18 -3.43 -14.26
CA SER A 712 -22.91 -4.30 -13.31
C SER A 712 -23.84 -5.30 -13.97
N ASP A 713 -24.30 -5.03 -15.19
CA ASP A 713 -25.36 -5.81 -15.86
C ASP A 713 -24.81 -7.08 -16.55
N ALA A 714 -23.65 -7.57 -16.10
CA ALA A 714 -22.91 -8.71 -16.65
C ALA A 714 -22.60 -9.82 -15.62
N HIS A 715 -23.06 -9.68 -14.36
CA HIS A 715 -22.86 -10.64 -13.26
C HIS A 715 -24.18 -10.90 -12.50
#